data_AF-A0A6C2YHU7-F1
#
_entry.id   AF-A0A6C2YHU7-F1
#
_cell.length_a   1.000
_cell.length_b   1.000
_cell.length_c   1.000
_cell.angle_alpha   90.00
_cell.angle_beta   90.00
_cell.angle_gamma   90.00
#
_symmetry.space_group_name_H-M   'P 1'
#
loop_
_entity.id
_entity.type
_entity.pdbx_description
1 polymer ?
#
loop_
_entity_poly.entity_id
_entity_poly.type
_entity_poly.pdbx_seq_one_letter_code
_entity_poly.pdbx_strand_id
1 'polypeptide(L)'
;MRLPYGHSSSPRRRGAVIPLMALVITAILGFVALSIDLGLLMVARNNCQNAADSAAIAGVRTINGDNVLNYRREEVPVNAVDAALQNPVMTTVLEGNKDNVTPVSGQTDTWKSGKVQIELGSYTYAFGATVDSEGFRLRFPRNSGEPYGAVRSRVSFDAGRYAFAQIFGVSTFATGATATAIHRPRDVVVIMDLSGSMRFQSMPAVAWDGNQSYPSANNRERNRSMNPESVFPKFGHYSDVAGAALQGTASLRTDNNEFVDPSNISTTTASGPPIAEFFYTDVQSTNRAFTRASDSFENTPGGDVPLKTGATQTDPFSSTLRTALNTPANQTNLAWEQNGYTSSALTPTRSTFHGYTQGPGYWGKTFFMWPPDPGEATTNLDPANYANNGARDWRQRFFIKVPLTASFTGRVEQSAGNVSPNQYNAGHTGLVRIISLTGTPEVGDTVTFSNQANRAYTVIEVGALLATGVREIRLNRALVTQIRDTDNVTASFREVAWLRDNDLLFDSNGDIRAPGPYNQAGSSTLDNTTTIGSTPYFYRVNYAAILNWLVNIGPNPFPTTLRGGRLHYYRVMPPFTDPLLNQRIWTDDLGSYSSDQQQSIRFWRDYIDFVLGFDYQGWRTQGSNTYEWYRRFNTSNIIMSSLIGNGRPYSWGTTRISPAPTIDNTTAYLSARTTLSTKLAGTNILNVGSLSPSGTNPRVGDVLQISGQSTVYTVTAVVLGTTLTISPNLTANVNTGVNVTFKQIGYMHYEDNPRRPRHQFWFGPMTFIDFVGNYNTGQLRWPGNAPEAQSWACKTGIEVALRDMRVNCPNDYISTIFYSSPTTHRQAKTALRSIGDSGHYNRVINSLWFPPSVYNSGSMATAEIEWTSGDLVPRADGGTGPGMGFLLAYNQLSSSRVVEDLRTYAINSSSLTSPENGIVGGRGRKGAQKMIIYETDGAPNSNATADFVSKTSVAADGTLSNDSYYKVRMYDRNNTGDSRNESPITNTGDLFTNLYDIVQTICNNDAANWTGATSGAKYGHSTNRRPVLVHSIGYGTLYAPESSGTTQTNAMNSLQRIQFIGRTASDTNGLNFPEYKRIYGTSEQRITKMKEAFTRILQDGVTVTLLE
;
A
#
# COMPACT_ATOMS: atom_id res chain seq x y z
N MET A 1 65.70 -12.19 -132.05
CA MET A 1 66.98 -12.77 -131.59
C MET A 1 67.23 -12.27 -130.16
N ARG A 2 67.23 -13.20 -129.18
CA ARG A 2 67.57 -13.14 -127.72
C ARG A 2 67.06 -11.97 -126.82
N LEU A 3 66.36 -12.36 -125.74
CA LEU A 3 66.10 -11.61 -124.47
C LEU A 3 67.39 -11.35 -123.65
N PRO A 4 67.41 -10.38 -122.68
CA PRO A 4 67.26 -10.73 -121.25
C PRO A 4 66.56 -9.70 -120.32
N TYR A 5 66.20 -10.17 -119.11
CA TYR A 5 65.52 -9.56 -117.95
C TYR A 5 66.33 -8.51 -117.15
N GLY A 6 65.64 -7.58 -116.45
CA GLY A 6 66.20 -6.78 -115.34
C GLY A 6 65.11 -6.16 -114.42
N HIS A 7 65.14 -6.48 -113.12
CA HIS A 7 64.17 -6.09 -112.07
C HIS A 7 64.22 -4.60 -111.68
N SER A 8 63.06 -4.03 -111.33
CA SER A 8 62.90 -2.71 -110.68
C SER A 8 62.98 -2.85 -109.14
N SER A 9 63.90 -2.12 -108.49
CA SER A 9 64.02 -2.04 -107.04
C SER A 9 63.32 -0.80 -106.48
N SER A 10 62.31 -0.99 -105.63
CA SER A 10 61.61 0.10 -104.92
C SER A 10 62.43 0.66 -103.73
N PRO A 11 62.24 1.94 -103.33
CA PRO A 11 62.98 2.54 -102.22
C PRO A 11 62.59 1.90 -100.88
N ARG A 12 63.57 1.39 -100.13
CA ARG A 12 63.39 0.81 -98.79
C ARG A 12 62.78 1.83 -97.83
N ARG A 13 61.55 1.57 -97.36
CA ARG A 13 60.94 2.27 -96.22
C ARG A 13 61.73 1.92 -94.95
N ARG A 14 62.21 2.92 -94.21
CA ARG A 14 62.96 2.74 -92.96
C ARG A 14 62.02 2.17 -91.90
N GLY A 15 62.35 1.00 -91.34
CA GLY A 15 61.54 0.25 -90.37
C GLY A 15 61.46 0.87 -88.97
N ALA A 16 61.07 2.13 -88.86
CA ALA A 16 60.92 2.85 -87.57
C ALA A 16 59.71 2.36 -86.74
N VAL A 17 58.78 1.61 -87.35
CA VAL A 17 57.57 1.11 -86.67
C VAL A 17 57.86 -0.04 -85.70
N ILE A 18 58.83 -0.92 -86.00
CA ILE A 18 59.13 -2.09 -85.14
C ILE A 18 59.66 -1.67 -83.75
N PRO A 19 60.64 -0.74 -83.64
CA PRO A 19 61.10 -0.24 -82.34
C PRO A 19 60.01 0.52 -81.56
N LEU A 20 59.19 1.32 -82.27
CA LEU A 20 58.10 2.08 -81.66
C LEU A 20 57.02 1.14 -81.11
N MET A 21 56.64 0.12 -81.87
CA MET A 21 55.67 -0.91 -81.48
C MET A 21 56.18 -1.71 -80.28
N ALA A 22 57.45 -2.11 -80.28
CA ALA A 22 58.06 -2.82 -79.16
C ALA A 22 58.06 -1.98 -77.87
N LEU A 23 58.33 -0.67 -77.97
CA LEU A 23 58.30 0.26 -76.84
C LEU A 23 56.87 0.45 -76.30
N VAL A 24 55.88 0.63 -77.18
CA VAL A 24 54.47 0.80 -76.79
C VAL A 24 53.88 -0.48 -76.20
N ILE A 25 54.16 -1.66 -76.77
CA ILE A 25 53.70 -2.94 -76.20
C ILE A 25 54.32 -3.17 -74.83
N THR A 26 55.61 -2.87 -74.65
CA THR A 26 56.28 -2.98 -73.34
C THR A 26 55.66 -2.04 -72.31
N ALA A 27 55.34 -0.80 -72.70
CA ALA A 27 54.65 0.16 -71.83
C ALA A 27 53.24 -0.31 -71.46
N ILE A 28 52.45 -0.82 -72.42
CA ILE A 28 51.11 -1.36 -72.17
C ILE A 28 51.17 -2.56 -71.23
N LEU A 29 52.08 -3.50 -71.45
CA LEU A 29 52.27 -4.66 -70.56
C LEU A 29 52.68 -4.23 -69.15
N GLY A 30 53.51 -3.18 -69.02
CA GLY A 30 53.84 -2.55 -67.74
C GLY A 30 52.62 -1.99 -67.02
N PHE A 31 51.75 -1.25 -67.72
CA PHE A 31 50.51 -0.73 -67.13
C PHE A 31 49.49 -1.84 -66.77
N VAL A 32 49.42 -2.92 -67.54
CA VAL A 32 48.58 -4.09 -67.22
C VAL A 32 49.08 -4.78 -65.95
N ALA A 33 50.38 -5.04 -65.85
CA ALA A 33 50.98 -5.64 -64.67
C ALA A 33 50.79 -4.76 -63.41
N LEU A 34 50.97 -3.44 -63.54
CA LEU A 34 50.69 -2.49 -62.47
C LEU A 34 49.21 -2.54 -62.03
N SER A 35 48.29 -2.61 -62.99
CA SER A 35 46.85 -2.67 -62.71
C SER A 35 46.46 -3.94 -61.96
N ILE A 36 47.06 -5.09 -62.31
CA ILE A 36 46.86 -6.37 -61.61
C ILE A 36 47.38 -6.27 -60.18
N ASP A 37 48.58 -5.73 -59.98
CA ASP A 37 49.18 -5.59 -58.66
C ASP A 37 48.33 -4.69 -57.74
N LEU A 38 47.85 -3.55 -58.26
CA LEU A 38 46.93 -2.67 -57.54
C LEU A 38 45.60 -3.38 -57.23
N GLY A 39 45.05 -4.14 -58.17
CA GLY A 39 43.83 -4.92 -57.95
C GLY A 39 43.98 -5.95 -56.84
N LEU A 40 45.09 -6.69 -56.84
CA LEU A 40 45.41 -7.67 -55.79
C LEU A 40 45.62 -7.00 -54.44
N LEU A 41 46.32 -5.85 -54.38
CA LEU A 41 46.50 -5.08 -53.14
C LEU A 41 45.15 -4.62 -52.55
N MET A 42 44.22 -4.14 -53.40
CA MET A 42 42.90 -3.71 -52.95
C MET A 42 42.05 -4.88 -52.44
N VAL A 43 42.13 -6.06 -53.08
CA VAL A 43 41.49 -7.29 -52.58
C VAL A 43 42.08 -7.72 -51.23
N ALA A 44 43.40 -7.68 -51.09
CA ALA A 44 44.09 -7.99 -49.84
C ALA A 44 43.60 -7.09 -48.69
N ARG A 45 43.48 -5.79 -48.97
CA ARG A 45 43.00 -4.79 -48.02
C ARG A 45 41.55 -5.04 -47.60
N ASN A 46 40.66 -5.34 -48.55
CA ASN A 46 39.27 -5.68 -48.25
C ASN A 46 39.15 -6.96 -47.39
N ASN A 47 39.95 -7.99 -47.68
CA ASN A 47 39.96 -9.21 -46.87
C ASN A 47 40.51 -8.95 -45.46
N CYS A 48 41.54 -8.10 -45.32
CA CYS A 48 42.04 -7.67 -44.02
C CYS A 48 40.95 -6.92 -43.23
N GLN A 49 40.14 -6.09 -43.90
CA GLN A 49 39.03 -5.38 -43.27
C GLN A 49 37.98 -6.36 -42.74
N ASN A 50 37.57 -7.34 -43.54
CA ASN A 50 36.62 -8.38 -43.10
C ASN A 50 37.13 -9.14 -41.86
N ALA A 51 38.42 -9.49 -41.84
CA ALA A 51 39.06 -10.14 -40.70
C ALA A 51 39.11 -9.24 -39.46
N ALA A 52 39.47 -7.96 -39.65
CA ALA A 52 39.51 -6.97 -38.56
C ALA A 52 38.11 -6.72 -37.97
N ASP A 53 37.09 -6.57 -38.82
CA ASP A 53 35.69 -6.35 -38.42
C ASP A 53 35.14 -7.53 -37.62
N SER A 54 35.37 -8.76 -38.12
CA SER A 54 34.96 -9.99 -37.44
C SER A 54 35.62 -10.11 -36.06
N ALA A 55 36.93 -9.86 -35.99
CA ALA A 55 37.69 -9.89 -34.75
C ALA A 55 37.20 -8.85 -33.74
N ALA A 56 36.99 -7.60 -34.18
CA ALA A 56 36.50 -6.53 -33.32
C ALA A 56 35.10 -6.86 -32.77
N ILE A 57 34.18 -7.34 -33.62
CA ILE A 57 32.83 -7.72 -33.19
C ILE A 57 32.85 -8.90 -32.21
N ALA A 58 33.60 -9.96 -32.52
CA ALA A 58 33.70 -11.14 -31.66
C ALA A 58 34.31 -10.79 -30.30
N GLY A 59 35.35 -9.95 -30.30
CA GLY A 59 35.96 -9.42 -29.08
C GLY A 59 34.96 -8.65 -28.23
N VAL A 60 34.27 -7.65 -28.81
CA VAL A 60 33.28 -6.87 -28.06
C VAL A 60 32.20 -7.76 -27.46
N ARG A 61 31.66 -8.71 -28.22
CA ARG A 61 30.61 -9.63 -27.73
C ARG A 61 31.03 -10.51 -26.55
N THR A 62 32.33 -10.66 -26.33
CA THR A 62 32.87 -11.43 -25.20
C THR A 62 32.90 -10.61 -23.90
N ILE A 63 32.87 -9.27 -24.00
CA ILE A 63 32.84 -8.38 -22.83
C ILE A 63 31.51 -8.55 -22.08
N ASN A 64 31.59 -8.67 -20.76
CA ASN A 64 30.43 -8.70 -19.87
C ASN A 64 30.49 -7.56 -18.83
N GLY A 65 29.43 -7.30 -18.06
CA GLY A 65 29.40 -6.18 -17.09
C GLY A 65 29.88 -6.52 -15.68
N ASP A 66 30.38 -7.73 -15.47
CA ASP A 66 30.73 -8.23 -14.16
C ASP A 66 32.17 -7.85 -13.80
N ASN A 67 32.32 -6.86 -12.92
CA ASN A 67 33.62 -6.42 -12.43
C ASN A 67 34.32 -7.47 -11.55
N VAL A 68 33.58 -8.41 -10.95
CA VAL A 68 34.15 -9.50 -10.13
C VAL A 68 34.90 -10.48 -11.04
N LEU A 69 34.35 -10.74 -12.23
CA LEU A 69 34.98 -11.54 -13.28
C LEU A 69 35.86 -10.70 -14.22
N ASN A 70 36.21 -9.48 -13.82
CA ASN A 70 37.02 -8.53 -14.59
C ASN A 70 36.54 -8.38 -16.05
N TYR A 71 35.21 -8.26 -16.24
CA TYR A 71 34.57 -8.04 -17.54
C TYR A 71 34.88 -9.13 -18.60
N ARG A 72 35.30 -10.34 -18.19
CA ARG A 72 35.84 -11.41 -19.05
C ARG A 72 37.03 -10.98 -19.93
N ARG A 73 37.81 -10.01 -19.46
CA ARG A 73 38.95 -9.40 -20.17
C ARG A 73 39.88 -10.41 -20.85
N GLU A 74 40.21 -11.53 -20.20
CA GLU A 74 41.17 -12.50 -20.74
C GLU A 74 40.61 -13.36 -21.88
N GLU A 75 39.29 -13.54 -21.96
CA GLU A 75 38.63 -14.33 -23.03
C GLU A 75 38.47 -13.51 -24.32
N VAL A 76 38.35 -12.18 -24.20
CA VAL A 76 38.14 -11.25 -25.32
C VAL A 76 39.19 -11.41 -26.43
N PRO A 77 40.51 -11.34 -26.17
CA PRO A 77 41.50 -11.42 -27.23
C PRO A 77 41.59 -12.83 -27.84
N VAL A 78 41.24 -13.88 -27.10
CA VAL A 78 41.18 -15.27 -27.62
C VAL A 78 40.09 -15.41 -28.68
N ASN A 79 38.85 -15.00 -28.35
CA ASN A 79 37.72 -15.09 -29.27
C ASN A 79 37.87 -14.14 -30.47
N ALA A 80 38.46 -12.96 -30.27
CA ALA A 80 38.74 -12.02 -31.35
C ALA A 80 39.78 -12.56 -32.34
N VAL A 81 40.85 -13.20 -31.86
CA VAL A 81 41.87 -13.83 -32.72
C VAL A 81 41.27 -15.02 -33.47
N ASP A 82 40.46 -15.86 -32.82
CA ASP A 82 39.80 -16.99 -33.50
C ASP A 82 38.91 -16.51 -34.66
N ALA A 83 38.11 -15.47 -34.44
CA ALA A 83 37.28 -14.86 -35.49
C ALA A 83 38.12 -14.25 -36.63
N ALA A 84 39.26 -13.62 -36.33
CA ALA A 84 40.18 -13.11 -37.36
C ALA A 84 40.73 -14.24 -38.24
N LEU A 85 41.18 -15.34 -37.63
CA LEU A 85 41.81 -16.47 -38.31
C LEU A 85 40.84 -17.23 -39.24
N GLN A 86 39.54 -17.16 -38.97
CA GLN A 86 38.49 -17.72 -39.84
C GLN A 86 38.26 -16.92 -41.13
N ASN A 87 38.85 -15.73 -41.27
CA ASN A 87 38.73 -14.86 -42.45
C ASN A 87 40.08 -14.79 -43.20
N PRO A 88 40.34 -15.67 -44.19
CA PRO A 88 41.60 -15.71 -44.92
C PRO A 88 41.80 -14.47 -45.80
N VAL A 89 43.07 -14.07 -45.98
CA VAL A 89 43.45 -12.97 -46.87
C VAL A 89 43.97 -13.55 -48.18
N MET A 90 43.22 -13.33 -49.27
CA MET A 90 43.41 -14.00 -50.56
C MET A 90 43.26 -15.52 -50.42
N THR A 91 44.34 -16.27 -50.51
CA THR A 91 44.38 -17.74 -50.37
C THR A 91 45.14 -18.20 -49.12
N THR A 92 45.61 -17.25 -48.30
CA THR A 92 46.46 -17.53 -47.14
C THR A 92 45.69 -17.27 -45.84
N VAL A 93 45.78 -18.22 -44.91
CA VAL A 93 45.27 -18.03 -43.54
C VAL A 93 46.19 -17.04 -42.83
N LEU A 94 45.60 -16.12 -42.06
CA LEU A 94 46.37 -15.15 -41.27
C LEU A 94 47.29 -15.88 -40.29
N GLU A 95 48.51 -15.39 -40.15
CA GLU A 95 49.46 -15.92 -39.18
C GLU A 95 49.01 -15.53 -37.76
N GLY A 96 48.68 -16.52 -36.93
CA GLY A 96 48.26 -16.35 -35.54
C GLY A 96 47.76 -17.66 -34.93
N ASN A 97 47.62 -17.70 -33.61
CA ASN A 97 47.13 -18.86 -32.88
C ASN A 97 46.28 -18.41 -31.67
N LYS A 98 45.01 -18.82 -31.63
CA LYS A 98 44.09 -18.52 -30.53
C LYS A 98 44.55 -19.07 -29.17
N ASP A 99 45.30 -20.17 -29.17
CA ASP A 99 45.83 -20.80 -27.95
C ASP A 99 47.13 -20.14 -27.48
N ASN A 100 47.69 -19.22 -28.29
CA ASN A 100 48.91 -18.48 -27.97
C ASN A 100 48.72 -16.98 -28.24
N VAL A 101 47.97 -16.32 -27.35
CA VAL A 101 47.70 -14.89 -27.37
C VAL A 101 48.47 -14.23 -26.24
N THR A 102 49.43 -13.37 -26.58
CA THR A 102 50.36 -12.78 -25.60
C THR A 102 50.10 -11.29 -25.38
N PRO A 103 50.17 -10.79 -24.14
CA PRO A 103 50.14 -9.35 -23.87
C PRO A 103 51.32 -8.63 -24.54
N VAL A 104 51.09 -7.43 -25.05
CA VAL A 104 52.16 -6.61 -25.65
C VAL A 104 52.92 -5.87 -24.55
N SER A 105 54.24 -6.10 -24.45
CA SER A 105 55.08 -5.45 -23.44
C SER A 105 55.00 -3.92 -23.53
N GLY A 106 54.76 -3.26 -22.39
CA GLY A 106 54.64 -1.80 -22.30
C GLY A 106 53.29 -1.23 -22.76
N GLN A 107 52.31 -2.06 -23.15
CA GLN A 107 50.97 -1.62 -23.53
C GLN A 107 49.91 -2.31 -22.65
N THR A 108 49.18 -1.51 -21.87
CA THR A 108 48.06 -1.99 -21.06
C THR A 108 46.88 -2.37 -21.94
N ASP A 109 46.20 -3.47 -21.63
CA ASP A 109 44.99 -3.92 -22.33
C ASP A 109 45.19 -4.16 -23.83
N THR A 110 46.41 -4.55 -24.24
CA THR A 110 46.75 -4.91 -25.62
C THR A 110 47.36 -6.30 -25.69
N TRP A 111 46.87 -7.11 -26.61
CA TRP A 111 47.34 -8.47 -26.90
C TRP A 111 47.66 -8.64 -28.37
N LYS A 112 48.55 -9.58 -28.69
CA LYS A 112 48.95 -9.90 -30.05
C LYS A 112 49.12 -11.41 -30.21
N SER A 113 48.71 -11.91 -31.38
CA SER A 113 49.01 -13.25 -31.87
C SER A 113 49.32 -13.19 -33.36
N GLY A 114 50.57 -13.47 -33.73
CA GLY A 114 51.08 -13.31 -35.09
C GLY A 114 50.81 -11.91 -35.66
N LYS A 115 49.96 -11.83 -36.69
CA LYS A 115 49.62 -10.61 -37.43
C LYS A 115 48.33 -9.92 -36.96
N VAL A 116 47.68 -10.45 -35.91
CA VAL A 116 46.47 -9.90 -35.29
C VAL A 116 46.82 -9.29 -33.93
N GLN A 117 46.44 -8.03 -33.73
CA GLN A 117 46.59 -7.30 -32.47
C GLN A 117 45.23 -6.80 -32.00
N ILE A 118 44.92 -6.99 -30.72
CA ILE A 118 43.65 -6.65 -30.09
C ILE A 118 43.90 -5.67 -28.93
N GLU A 119 43.25 -4.52 -28.96
CA GLU A 119 43.26 -3.49 -27.92
C GLU A 119 41.87 -3.44 -27.26
N LEU A 120 41.81 -3.49 -25.93
CA LEU A 120 40.57 -3.30 -25.17
C LEU A 120 40.50 -1.88 -24.62
N GLY A 121 39.30 -1.30 -24.65
CA GLY A 121 39.07 0.08 -24.25
C GLY A 121 37.69 0.32 -23.68
N SER A 122 37.39 1.59 -23.44
CA SER A 122 36.10 2.05 -22.94
C SER A 122 35.40 2.93 -23.97
N TYR A 123 34.06 2.87 -23.95
CA TYR A 123 33.20 3.77 -24.69
C TYR A 123 32.18 4.37 -23.72
N THR A 124 32.59 5.42 -23.02
CA THR A 124 31.81 6.01 -21.92
C THR A 124 31.25 7.37 -22.31
N TYR A 125 30.13 7.73 -21.69
CA TYR A 125 29.55 9.06 -21.86
C TYR A 125 30.22 10.03 -20.90
N ALA A 126 30.93 11.02 -21.44
CA ALA A 126 31.44 12.11 -20.64
C ALA A 126 30.31 13.13 -20.43
N PHE A 127 29.83 13.27 -19.19
CA PHE A 127 29.02 14.43 -18.79
C PHE A 127 29.98 15.61 -18.58
N GLY A 128 29.62 16.78 -19.11
CA GLY A 128 30.52 17.93 -19.20
C GLY A 128 29.83 19.22 -18.76
N ALA A 129 30.63 20.25 -18.45
CA ALA A 129 30.11 21.52 -17.94
C ALA A 129 29.34 22.35 -19.00
N THR A 130 29.63 22.16 -20.29
CA THR A 130 29.00 22.87 -21.44
C THR A 130 28.35 21.90 -22.43
N VAL A 131 27.43 22.35 -23.32
CA VAL A 131 26.55 21.44 -24.13
C VAL A 131 27.42 20.62 -25.07
N ASP A 132 28.48 21.26 -25.54
CA ASP A 132 29.40 20.80 -26.56
C ASP A 132 30.50 19.91 -25.97
N SER A 133 30.63 19.90 -24.63
CA SER A 133 31.59 19.05 -23.92
C SER A 133 31.04 17.66 -23.61
N GLU A 134 29.71 17.44 -23.73
CA GLU A 134 29.07 16.15 -23.44
C GLU A 134 29.04 15.24 -24.67
N GLY A 135 29.36 13.96 -24.49
CA GLY A 135 29.32 13.01 -25.60
C GLY A 135 30.00 11.69 -25.26
N PHE A 136 29.75 10.69 -26.11
CA PHE A 136 30.47 9.43 -26.02
C PHE A 136 31.92 9.61 -26.47
N ARG A 137 32.85 9.12 -25.66
CA ARG A 137 34.28 9.18 -25.94
C ARG A 137 34.83 7.76 -25.97
N LEU A 138 35.52 7.46 -27.06
CA LEU A 138 36.26 6.21 -27.24
C LEU A 138 37.67 6.37 -26.64
N ARG A 139 38.10 5.41 -25.83
CA ARG A 139 39.42 5.48 -25.17
C ARG A 139 40.14 4.14 -25.15
N PHE A 140 41.41 4.17 -25.54
CA PHE A 140 42.36 3.05 -25.48
C PHE A 140 43.71 3.55 -24.93
N PRO A 141 44.21 3.04 -23.80
CA PRO A 141 43.51 2.18 -22.83
C PRO A 141 42.39 2.95 -22.10
N ARG A 142 41.52 2.23 -21.38
CA ARG A 142 40.47 2.83 -20.54
C ARG A 142 41.08 3.57 -19.33
N ASN A 143 40.31 4.46 -18.70
CA ASN A 143 40.69 4.97 -17.38
C ASN A 143 40.41 3.96 -16.26
N SER A 144 41.10 4.12 -15.13
CA SER A 144 40.76 3.40 -13.90
C SER A 144 39.32 3.68 -13.47
N GLY A 145 38.54 2.62 -13.21
CA GLY A 145 37.13 2.69 -12.81
C GLY A 145 36.12 2.68 -13.96
N GLU A 146 36.52 2.85 -15.22
CA GLU A 146 35.61 2.73 -16.37
C GLU A 146 35.39 1.25 -16.75
N PRO A 147 34.17 0.84 -17.13
CA PRO A 147 33.94 -0.51 -17.66
C PRO A 147 34.57 -0.67 -19.05
N TYR A 148 34.91 -1.91 -19.42
CA TYR A 148 35.25 -2.23 -20.80
C TYR A 148 34.00 -2.16 -21.68
N GLY A 149 34.13 -1.61 -22.89
CA GLY A 149 32.99 -1.46 -23.81
C GLY A 149 33.38 -1.27 -25.27
N ALA A 150 34.68 -1.29 -25.57
CA ALA A 150 35.23 -1.14 -26.91
C ALA A 150 36.36 -2.14 -27.14
N VAL A 151 36.45 -2.67 -28.36
CA VAL A 151 37.58 -3.48 -28.82
C VAL A 151 38.04 -2.95 -30.16
N ARG A 152 39.35 -2.73 -30.30
CA ARG A 152 39.97 -2.42 -31.58
C ARG A 152 40.83 -3.58 -32.02
N SER A 153 40.60 -4.06 -33.23
CA SER A 153 41.41 -5.06 -33.90
C SER A 153 42.29 -4.40 -34.95
N ARG A 154 43.56 -4.78 -35.00
CA ARG A 154 44.49 -4.44 -36.08
C ARG A 154 44.97 -5.74 -36.72
N VAL A 155 44.68 -5.89 -38.00
CA VAL A 155 45.13 -7.01 -38.82
C VAL A 155 46.16 -6.48 -39.80
N SER A 156 47.32 -7.11 -39.81
CA SER A 156 48.39 -6.84 -40.76
C SER A 156 48.58 -8.03 -41.70
N PHE A 157 48.98 -7.78 -42.93
CA PHE A 157 49.26 -8.83 -43.90
C PHE A 157 50.32 -8.35 -44.87
N ASP A 158 51.34 -9.18 -45.08
CA ASP A 158 52.37 -8.90 -46.06
C ASP A 158 51.99 -9.63 -47.35
N ALA A 159 51.38 -8.91 -48.29
CA ALA A 159 50.95 -9.51 -49.54
C ALA A 159 52.16 -9.82 -50.43
N GLY A 160 52.25 -11.06 -50.89
CA GLY A 160 53.39 -11.56 -51.68
C GLY A 160 53.07 -11.78 -53.16
N ARG A 161 54.09 -11.55 -54.01
CA ARG A 161 54.15 -11.82 -55.47
C ARG A 161 53.34 -10.89 -56.36
N TYR A 162 53.89 -9.69 -56.55
CA TYR A 162 53.41 -8.68 -57.49
C TYR A 162 54.28 -8.66 -58.75
N ALA A 163 53.66 -8.68 -59.93
CA ALA A 163 54.36 -8.88 -61.21
C ALA A 163 55.12 -7.63 -61.68
N PHE A 164 54.57 -6.44 -61.43
CA PHE A 164 55.19 -5.16 -61.78
C PHE A 164 56.12 -4.66 -60.67
N ALA A 165 55.74 -4.81 -59.41
CA ALA A 165 56.53 -4.32 -58.27
C ALA A 165 57.93 -4.97 -58.17
N GLN A 166 58.07 -6.21 -58.66
CA GLN A 166 59.35 -6.91 -58.75
C GLN A 166 60.37 -6.21 -59.65
N ILE A 167 59.94 -5.44 -60.65
CA ILE A 167 60.82 -4.65 -61.53
C ILE A 167 61.59 -3.59 -60.72
N PHE A 168 61.01 -3.11 -59.62
CA PHE A 168 61.61 -2.14 -58.70
C PHE A 168 62.26 -2.81 -57.47
N GLY A 169 62.41 -4.14 -57.46
CA GLY A 169 62.98 -4.87 -56.32
C GLY A 169 62.04 -5.00 -55.11
N VAL A 170 60.75 -4.69 -55.26
CA VAL A 170 59.75 -4.81 -54.19
C VAL A 170 59.10 -6.18 -54.27
N SER A 171 59.34 -7.03 -53.26
CA SER A 171 58.85 -8.41 -53.21
C SER A 171 57.52 -8.58 -52.46
N THR A 172 57.19 -7.63 -51.58
CA THR A 172 55.99 -7.62 -50.75
C THR A 172 55.44 -6.20 -50.58
N PHE A 173 54.12 -6.08 -50.42
CA PHE A 173 53.49 -4.85 -49.94
C PHE A 173 52.84 -5.12 -48.59
N ALA A 174 53.20 -4.33 -47.58
CA ALA A 174 52.50 -4.33 -46.31
C ALA A 174 51.11 -3.75 -46.51
N THR A 175 50.09 -4.53 -46.21
CA THR A 175 48.68 -4.12 -46.17
C THR A 175 48.10 -4.45 -44.80
N GLY A 176 47.01 -3.80 -44.45
CA GLY A 176 46.37 -4.04 -43.16
C GLY A 176 45.09 -3.23 -43.03
N ALA A 177 44.35 -3.59 -41.99
CA ALA A 177 43.10 -2.95 -41.63
C ALA A 177 43.04 -2.77 -40.11
N THR A 178 42.32 -1.75 -39.69
CA THR A 178 41.96 -1.54 -38.29
C THR A 178 40.45 -1.42 -38.24
N ALA A 179 39.83 -2.12 -37.30
CA ALA A 179 38.40 -2.06 -37.06
C ALA A 179 38.18 -1.82 -35.57
N THR A 180 37.31 -0.87 -35.24
CA THR A 180 36.91 -0.63 -33.86
C THR A 180 35.44 -0.97 -33.70
N ALA A 181 35.13 -1.90 -32.79
CA ALA A 181 33.78 -2.25 -32.42
C ALA A 181 33.47 -1.74 -31.01
N ILE A 182 32.21 -1.37 -30.79
CA ILE A 182 31.68 -0.97 -29.48
C ILE A 182 30.33 -1.62 -29.20
N HIS A 183 30.00 -1.80 -27.92
CA HIS A 183 28.60 -2.02 -27.53
C HIS A 183 27.82 -0.72 -27.76
N ARG A 184 26.67 -0.77 -28.44
CA ARG A 184 25.81 0.43 -28.52
C ARG A 184 25.30 0.79 -27.12
N PRO A 185 25.58 2.00 -26.62
CA PRO A 185 25.04 2.45 -25.36
C PRO A 185 23.52 2.66 -25.48
N ARG A 186 22.78 2.23 -24.46
CA ARG A 186 21.32 2.34 -24.41
C ARG A 186 20.86 3.10 -23.17
N ASP A 187 19.90 4.00 -23.35
CA ASP A 187 19.17 4.55 -22.21
C ASP A 187 17.87 3.76 -22.09
N VAL A 188 17.82 2.88 -21.09
CA VAL A 188 16.65 2.01 -20.85
C VAL A 188 15.82 2.59 -19.73
N VAL A 189 14.53 2.81 -19.98
CA VAL A 189 13.56 3.18 -18.95
C VAL A 189 12.58 2.03 -18.79
N VAL A 190 12.51 1.46 -17.60
CA VAL A 190 11.49 0.47 -17.24
C VAL A 190 10.37 1.21 -16.53
N ILE A 191 9.17 1.16 -17.10
CA ILE A 191 7.95 1.71 -16.53
C ILE A 191 7.15 0.53 -15.98
N MET A 192 6.95 0.49 -14.67
CA MET A 192 6.24 -0.57 -13.96
C MET A 192 4.91 -0.06 -13.42
N ASP A 193 3.89 -0.89 -13.56
CA ASP A 193 2.56 -0.63 -13.00
C ASP A 193 2.54 -0.86 -11.50
N LEU A 194 2.00 0.14 -10.78
CA LEU A 194 1.64 0.03 -9.37
C LEU A 194 0.20 0.52 -9.18
N SER A 195 -0.69 0.30 -10.14
CA SER A 195 -2.12 0.58 -10.01
C SER A 195 -2.78 -0.41 -9.05
N GLY A 196 -3.96 -0.06 -8.55
CA GLY A 196 -4.68 -0.82 -7.54
C GLY A 196 -5.05 -2.26 -7.96
N SER A 197 -5.17 -2.54 -9.25
CA SER A 197 -5.43 -3.90 -9.79
C SER A 197 -4.35 -4.91 -9.42
N MET A 198 -3.10 -4.45 -9.29
CA MET A 198 -1.94 -5.29 -8.99
C MET A 198 -2.03 -6.06 -7.67
N ARG A 199 -3.00 -5.75 -6.81
CA ARG A 199 -3.21 -6.40 -5.51
C ARG A 199 -4.49 -7.21 -5.38
N PHE A 200 -5.38 -7.24 -6.37
CA PHE A 200 -6.73 -7.79 -6.20
C PHE A 200 -6.71 -9.21 -5.61
N GLN A 201 -5.71 -10.02 -5.99
CA GLN A 201 -5.52 -11.38 -5.51
C GLN A 201 -4.82 -11.48 -4.13
N SER A 202 -4.71 -10.39 -3.36
CA SER A 202 -4.25 -10.34 -1.96
C SER A 202 -5.28 -9.70 -1.03
N MET A 203 -6.44 -9.29 -1.55
CA MET A 203 -7.46 -8.65 -0.74
C MET A 203 -8.15 -9.68 0.17
N PRO A 204 -8.31 -9.44 1.48
CA PRO A 204 -8.96 -10.41 2.39
C PRO A 204 -10.43 -10.71 2.07
N ALA A 205 -11.09 -9.81 1.35
CA ALA A 205 -12.51 -9.79 1.07
C ALA A 205 -12.80 -8.77 -0.05
N VAL A 206 -13.90 -8.94 -0.78
CA VAL A 206 -14.34 -8.03 -1.84
C VAL A 206 -15.86 -7.80 -1.77
N ALA A 207 -16.31 -6.72 -2.40
CA ALA A 207 -17.72 -6.48 -2.62
C ALA A 207 -18.23 -7.34 -3.77
N TRP A 208 -19.36 -8.02 -3.57
CA TRP A 208 -19.98 -8.95 -4.52
C TRP A 208 -21.49 -8.73 -4.59
N ASP A 209 -22.05 -8.56 -5.78
CA ASP A 209 -23.49 -8.31 -5.98
C ASP A 209 -24.30 -9.56 -6.33
N GLY A 210 -23.65 -10.72 -6.47
CA GLY A 210 -24.26 -11.95 -6.97
C GLY A 210 -23.72 -12.39 -8.34
N ASN A 211 -23.24 -11.44 -9.15
CA ASN A 211 -22.76 -11.66 -10.51
C ASN A 211 -21.32 -11.18 -10.73
N GLN A 212 -20.93 -10.05 -10.13
CA GLN A 212 -19.65 -9.39 -10.32
C GLN A 212 -19.04 -8.92 -9.00
N SER A 213 -17.70 -8.90 -8.97
CA SER A 213 -16.89 -8.37 -7.87
C SER A 213 -16.41 -6.95 -8.18
N TYR A 214 -16.32 -6.13 -7.13
CA TYR A 214 -15.91 -4.73 -7.22
C TYR A 214 -14.73 -4.44 -6.28
N PRO A 215 -13.53 -4.98 -6.58
CA PRO A 215 -12.37 -4.85 -5.71
C PRO A 215 -11.86 -3.40 -5.56
N SER A 216 -12.16 -2.53 -6.53
CA SER A 216 -11.79 -1.11 -6.51
C SER A 216 -12.86 -0.18 -5.90
N ALA A 217 -14.03 -0.70 -5.53
CA ALA A 217 -15.12 0.12 -5.00
C ALA A 217 -14.93 0.41 -3.51
N ASN A 218 -14.59 1.67 -3.20
CA ASN A 218 -14.44 2.15 -1.83
C ASN A 218 -15.78 2.45 -1.11
N ASN A 219 -16.90 2.41 -1.85
CA ASN A 219 -18.25 2.73 -1.40
C ASN A 219 -19.19 1.51 -1.48
N ARG A 220 -18.66 0.29 -1.37
CA ARG A 220 -19.45 -0.95 -1.36
C ARG A 220 -19.03 -1.86 -0.22
N GLU A 221 -19.97 -2.64 0.26
CA GLU A 221 -19.76 -3.59 1.37
C GLU A 221 -18.95 -4.79 0.91
N ARG A 222 -17.87 -5.12 1.64
CA ARG A 222 -17.01 -6.27 1.34
C ARG A 222 -17.63 -7.57 1.87
N ASN A 223 -18.72 -8.00 1.24
CA ASN A 223 -19.58 -9.11 1.67
C ASN A 223 -19.12 -10.51 1.23
N ARG A 224 -18.00 -10.66 0.49
CA ARG A 224 -17.38 -11.95 0.13
C ARG A 224 -15.96 -12.10 0.67
N SER A 225 -15.67 -13.20 1.37
CA SER A 225 -14.32 -13.53 1.84
C SER A 225 -13.51 -14.01 0.66
N MET A 226 -12.22 -13.66 0.65
CA MET A 226 -11.26 -14.17 -0.30
C MET A 226 -10.15 -14.94 0.42
N ASN A 227 -10.31 -15.28 1.70
CA ASN A 227 -9.35 -16.13 2.40
C ASN A 227 -9.58 -17.61 2.01
N PRO A 228 -8.65 -18.29 1.33
CA PRO A 228 -8.83 -19.68 0.92
C PRO A 228 -8.57 -20.69 2.03
N GLU A 229 -8.04 -20.26 3.18
CA GLU A 229 -7.65 -21.18 4.27
C GLU A 229 -8.81 -22.09 4.69
N SER A 230 -8.58 -23.40 4.67
CA SER A 230 -9.57 -24.41 5.05
C SER A 230 -9.77 -24.54 6.55
N VAL A 231 -8.80 -24.05 7.33
CA VAL A 231 -8.82 -24.04 8.79
C VAL A 231 -9.22 -22.65 9.30
N PHE A 232 -10.44 -22.54 9.80
CA PHE A 232 -11.03 -21.29 10.29
C PHE A 232 -12.02 -21.57 11.43
N PRO A 233 -12.39 -20.58 12.27
CA PRO A 233 -13.36 -20.79 13.33
C PRO A 233 -14.67 -21.44 12.85
N LYS A 234 -15.02 -22.62 13.39
CA LYS A 234 -16.29 -23.34 13.13
C LYS A 234 -17.11 -23.56 14.41
N PHE A 235 -16.81 -22.80 15.46
CA PHE A 235 -17.42 -22.91 16.78
C PHE A 235 -18.33 -21.72 17.12
N GLY A 236 -19.22 -21.91 18.09
CA GLY A 236 -20.11 -20.84 18.57
C GLY A 236 -20.95 -20.25 17.44
N HIS A 237 -20.92 -18.92 17.31
CA HIS A 237 -21.64 -18.21 16.26
C HIS A 237 -21.04 -18.37 14.85
N TYR A 238 -19.86 -18.98 14.73
CA TYR A 238 -19.24 -19.35 13.45
C TYR A 238 -19.62 -20.77 12.98
N SER A 239 -20.40 -21.51 13.77
CA SER A 239 -20.81 -22.88 13.42
C SER A 239 -21.72 -22.96 12.18
N ASP A 240 -22.46 -21.88 11.87
CA ASP A 240 -23.11 -21.69 10.56
C ASP A 240 -22.06 -21.25 9.55
N VAL A 241 -21.28 -22.19 9.02
CA VAL A 241 -20.17 -21.90 8.10
C VAL A 241 -20.62 -21.12 6.85
N ALA A 242 -21.82 -21.43 6.34
CA ALA A 242 -22.39 -20.75 5.17
C ALA A 242 -22.75 -19.30 5.50
N GLY A 243 -23.36 -19.05 6.66
CA GLY A 243 -23.68 -17.70 7.13
C GLY A 243 -22.46 -16.90 7.60
N ALA A 244 -21.46 -17.53 8.23
CA ALA A 244 -20.25 -16.86 8.67
C ALA A 244 -19.35 -16.46 7.48
N ALA A 245 -19.37 -17.26 6.40
CA ALA A 245 -18.66 -17.02 5.15
C ALA A 245 -17.19 -16.63 5.35
N LEU A 246 -16.49 -17.31 6.27
CA LEU A 246 -15.08 -17.02 6.62
C LEU A 246 -14.09 -17.41 5.52
N GLN A 247 -14.46 -18.38 4.68
CA GLN A 247 -13.63 -18.92 3.61
C GLN A 247 -14.14 -18.48 2.22
N GLY A 248 -13.21 -18.22 1.30
CA GLY A 248 -13.47 -18.02 -0.12
C GLY A 248 -12.42 -18.73 -0.98
N THR A 249 -12.86 -19.70 -1.79
CA THR A 249 -11.99 -20.53 -2.64
C THR A 249 -12.22 -20.32 -4.13
N ALA A 250 -13.22 -19.53 -4.51
CA ALA A 250 -13.58 -19.29 -5.90
C ALA A 250 -12.96 -17.99 -6.42
N SER A 251 -12.51 -18.02 -7.67
CA SER A 251 -12.19 -16.82 -8.45
C SER A 251 -13.48 -16.08 -8.80
N LEU A 252 -13.52 -14.78 -8.50
CA LEU A 252 -14.69 -13.94 -8.74
C LEU A 252 -14.42 -13.01 -9.92
N ARG A 253 -15.33 -13.01 -10.90
CA ARG A 253 -15.21 -12.15 -12.08
C ARG A 253 -15.50 -10.69 -11.70
N THR A 254 -14.74 -9.74 -12.24
CA THR A 254 -15.03 -8.30 -12.14
C THR A 254 -15.99 -7.86 -13.25
N ASP A 255 -16.45 -6.63 -13.19
CA ASP A 255 -17.19 -5.96 -14.28
C ASP A 255 -16.37 -5.85 -15.58
N ASN A 256 -15.05 -5.84 -15.46
CA ASN A 256 -14.09 -5.79 -16.56
C ASN A 256 -13.68 -7.16 -17.13
N ASN A 257 -14.34 -8.25 -16.70
CA ASN A 257 -14.01 -9.62 -17.10
C ASN A 257 -12.58 -10.05 -16.70
N GLU A 258 -12.00 -9.36 -15.71
CA GLU A 258 -10.82 -9.79 -14.95
C GLU A 258 -11.27 -10.69 -13.78
N PHE A 259 -10.33 -11.33 -13.11
CA PHE A 259 -10.61 -12.20 -11.96
C PHE A 259 -9.91 -11.74 -10.69
N VAL A 260 -10.67 -11.71 -9.60
CA VAL A 260 -10.17 -11.64 -8.24
C VAL A 260 -10.03 -13.07 -7.73
N ASP A 261 -8.80 -13.53 -7.55
CA ASP A 261 -8.51 -14.88 -7.06
C ASP A 261 -8.38 -14.93 -5.53
N PRO A 262 -8.49 -16.13 -4.93
CA PRO A 262 -8.28 -16.29 -3.49
C PRO A 262 -6.93 -15.74 -3.01
N SER A 263 -6.99 -15.00 -1.90
CA SER A 263 -5.91 -14.20 -1.35
C SER A 263 -4.82 -15.00 -0.65
N ASN A 264 -3.58 -14.52 -0.75
CA ASN A 264 -2.40 -15.10 -0.10
C ASN A 264 -2.08 -14.47 1.27
N ILE A 265 -3.09 -14.21 2.11
CA ILE A 265 -2.84 -13.56 3.41
C ILE A 265 -2.25 -14.53 4.43
N SER A 266 -2.95 -15.64 4.66
CA SER A 266 -2.60 -16.63 5.70
C SER A 266 -2.06 -17.94 5.15
N THR A 267 -2.19 -18.18 3.84
CA THR A 267 -1.70 -19.39 3.17
C THR A 267 -1.11 -19.07 1.79
N THR A 268 -0.35 -20.02 1.25
CA THR A 268 0.19 -19.91 -0.11
C THR A 268 -0.92 -20.11 -1.13
N THR A 269 -1.00 -19.24 -2.14
CA THR A 269 -1.93 -19.37 -3.26
C THR A 269 -1.19 -19.17 -4.59
N ALA A 270 -1.92 -19.23 -5.71
CA ALA A 270 -1.36 -18.89 -7.02
C ALA A 270 -0.82 -17.45 -7.08
N SER A 271 -1.28 -16.56 -6.19
CA SER A 271 -0.88 -15.16 -6.05
C SER A 271 0.47 -14.99 -5.35
N GLY A 272 0.95 -16.00 -4.61
CA GLY A 272 2.23 -15.95 -3.91
C GLY A 272 2.20 -16.57 -2.50
N PRO A 273 3.32 -16.45 -1.75
CA PRO A 273 3.42 -16.93 -0.38
C PRO A 273 2.58 -16.09 0.60
N PRO A 274 2.32 -16.58 1.83
CA PRO A 274 1.50 -15.90 2.82
C PRO A 274 2.09 -14.57 3.29
N ILE A 275 1.35 -13.47 3.15
CA ILE A 275 1.75 -12.12 3.60
C ILE A 275 2.04 -12.08 5.11
N ALA A 276 1.33 -12.87 5.92
CA ALA A 276 1.53 -12.95 7.36
C ALA A 276 2.96 -13.33 7.78
N GLU A 277 3.72 -14.00 6.90
CA GLU A 277 5.06 -14.47 7.21
C GLU A 277 6.16 -13.42 6.96
N PHE A 278 5.81 -12.24 6.43
CA PHE A 278 6.76 -11.20 6.01
C PHE A 278 6.83 -9.99 6.99
N PHE A 279 6.41 -10.22 8.23
CA PHE A 279 6.56 -9.30 9.35
C PHE A 279 7.54 -9.86 10.37
N TYR A 280 8.33 -9.00 10.99
CA TYR A 280 9.48 -9.37 11.82
C TYR A 280 9.56 -8.52 13.09
N THR A 281 10.29 -9.01 14.10
CA THR A 281 10.51 -8.30 15.36
C THR A 281 11.67 -7.30 15.33
N ASP A 282 12.59 -7.43 14.37
CA ASP A 282 13.76 -6.55 14.17
C ASP A 282 14.21 -6.52 12.68
N VAL A 283 14.98 -5.50 12.27
CA VAL A 283 15.40 -5.22 10.87
C VAL A 283 16.28 -6.32 10.29
N GLN A 284 17.12 -6.92 11.14
CA GLN A 284 18.10 -7.93 10.76
C GLN A 284 17.65 -9.35 11.17
N SER A 285 16.48 -9.46 11.79
CA SER A 285 16.00 -10.71 12.36
C SER A 285 15.27 -11.55 11.32
N THR A 286 15.58 -12.85 11.31
CA THR A 286 14.79 -13.87 10.61
C THR A 286 13.60 -14.34 11.46
N ASN A 287 13.46 -13.87 12.71
CA ASN A 287 12.36 -14.22 13.58
C ASN A 287 11.07 -13.52 13.11
N ARG A 288 10.13 -14.33 12.65
CA ARG A 288 8.79 -13.89 12.25
C ARG A 288 8.07 -13.27 13.45
N ALA A 289 7.33 -12.20 13.18
CA ALA A 289 6.54 -11.49 14.18
C ALA A 289 5.34 -12.31 14.68
N PHE A 290 4.75 -13.12 13.79
CA PHE A 290 3.53 -13.87 14.07
C PHE A 290 3.80 -15.36 14.12
N THR A 291 3.19 -16.02 15.11
CA THR A 291 3.20 -17.47 15.25
C THR A 291 1.81 -18.01 14.99
N ARG A 292 1.72 -19.06 14.16
CA ARG A 292 0.47 -19.73 13.83
C ARG A 292 -0.01 -20.59 15.01
N ALA A 293 -1.27 -20.49 15.38
CA ALA A 293 -1.91 -21.32 16.40
C ALA A 293 -2.28 -22.72 15.86
N SER A 294 -2.60 -23.65 16.77
CA SER A 294 -2.98 -25.03 16.42
C SER A 294 -4.21 -25.09 15.51
N ASP A 295 -4.17 -25.93 14.48
CA ASP A 295 -5.33 -26.20 13.62
C ASP A 295 -6.48 -26.89 14.37
N SER A 296 -6.19 -27.57 15.47
CA SER A 296 -7.23 -28.17 16.33
C SER A 296 -8.21 -27.14 16.89
N PHE A 297 -7.82 -25.85 16.94
CA PHE A 297 -8.69 -24.77 17.41
C PHE A 297 -9.84 -24.42 16.47
N GLU A 298 -9.89 -25.02 15.28
CA GLU A 298 -10.99 -24.88 14.33
C GLU A 298 -12.35 -25.23 14.93
N ASN A 299 -12.43 -26.36 15.63
CA ASN A 299 -13.67 -26.90 16.18
C ASN A 299 -13.77 -26.70 17.71
N THR A 300 -12.63 -26.61 18.39
CA THR A 300 -12.55 -26.39 19.84
C THR A 300 -11.51 -25.33 20.13
N PRO A 301 -11.90 -24.06 20.34
CA PRO A 301 -10.95 -22.97 20.49
C PRO A 301 -10.08 -23.14 21.74
N GLY A 302 -8.92 -22.47 21.75
CA GLY A 302 -8.15 -22.30 22.98
C GLY A 302 -8.84 -21.30 23.93
N GLY A 303 -8.74 -21.51 25.24
CA GLY A 303 -9.41 -20.67 26.24
C GLY A 303 -10.87 -21.05 26.42
N ASP A 304 -11.77 -20.06 26.40
CA ASP A 304 -13.20 -20.28 26.61
C ASP A 304 -13.90 -20.81 25.36
N VAL A 305 -14.73 -21.84 25.55
CA VAL A 305 -15.49 -22.51 24.49
C VAL A 305 -16.93 -21.98 24.46
N PRO A 306 -17.50 -21.58 23.32
CA PRO A 306 -18.91 -21.17 23.28
C PRO A 306 -19.88 -22.26 23.74
N LEU A 307 -21.09 -21.88 24.16
CA LEU A 307 -22.07 -22.85 24.67
C LEU A 307 -22.61 -23.77 23.56
N LYS A 308 -22.76 -25.05 23.90
CA LYS A 308 -23.42 -26.07 23.07
C LYS A 308 -24.88 -26.23 23.47
N THR A 309 -25.64 -26.95 22.64
CA THR A 309 -27.08 -27.13 22.84
C THR A 309 -27.35 -28.03 24.05
N GLY A 310 -28.30 -27.62 24.88
CA GLY A 310 -28.73 -28.34 26.07
C GLY A 310 -27.80 -28.19 27.27
N ALA A 311 -28.34 -28.40 28.47
CA ALA A 311 -27.58 -28.30 29.72
C ALA A 311 -26.39 -29.28 29.77
N THR A 312 -26.48 -30.43 29.09
CA THR A 312 -25.40 -31.42 28.91
C THR A 312 -24.36 -31.04 27.86
N GLN A 313 -24.48 -29.86 27.23
CA GLN A 313 -23.54 -29.28 26.27
C GLN A 313 -23.23 -30.24 25.10
N THR A 314 -24.28 -30.78 24.47
CA THR A 314 -24.18 -31.70 23.32
C THR A 314 -24.13 -30.93 22.00
N ASP A 315 -23.34 -31.41 21.03
CA ASP A 315 -23.29 -30.82 19.69
C ASP A 315 -24.68 -30.83 19.02
N PRO A 316 -25.04 -29.77 18.27
CA PRO A 316 -24.20 -28.65 17.81
C PRO A 316 -24.12 -27.47 18.80
N PHE A 317 -23.28 -26.46 18.45
CA PHE A 317 -23.26 -25.17 19.14
C PHE A 317 -24.64 -24.50 19.17
N SER A 318 -24.96 -23.85 20.29
CA SER A 318 -26.27 -23.25 20.49
C SER A 318 -26.39 -21.88 19.82
N SER A 319 -27.58 -21.58 19.29
CA SER A 319 -27.91 -20.31 18.64
C SER A 319 -28.62 -19.30 19.55
N THR A 320 -29.18 -19.74 20.68
CA THR A 320 -29.89 -18.91 21.67
C THR A 320 -29.55 -19.37 23.08
N LEU A 321 -29.39 -18.46 24.05
CA LEU A 321 -29.06 -18.83 25.42
C LEU A 321 -30.12 -19.78 26.02
N ARG A 322 -31.38 -19.63 25.60
CA ARG A 322 -32.47 -20.55 25.91
C ARG A 322 -32.14 -22.00 25.54
N THR A 323 -31.71 -22.23 24.31
CA THR A 323 -31.39 -23.59 23.84
C THR A 323 -30.11 -24.13 24.48
N ALA A 324 -29.13 -23.26 24.77
CA ALA A 324 -27.90 -23.63 25.47
C ALA A 324 -28.17 -24.16 26.89
N LEU A 325 -29.09 -23.52 27.61
CA LEU A 325 -29.41 -23.86 29.00
C LEU A 325 -30.62 -24.80 29.15
N ASN A 326 -31.22 -25.23 28.04
CA ASN A 326 -32.50 -25.97 28.03
C ASN A 326 -33.60 -25.29 28.87
N THR A 327 -33.66 -23.95 28.79
CA THR A 327 -34.60 -23.15 29.57
C THR A 327 -35.97 -23.11 28.86
N PRO A 328 -37.11 -23.19 29.57
CA PRO A 328 -38.42 -23.01 28.96
C PRO A 328 -38.59 -21.65 28.29
N ALA A 329 -39.52 -21.56 27.33
CA ALA A 329 -39.90 -20.27 26.75
C ALA A 329 -40.35 -19.32 27.86
N ASN A 330 -39.96 -18.05 27.74
CA ASN A 330 -40.27 -17.02 28.73
C ASN A 330 -39.71 -17.29 30.15
N GLN A 331 -38.56 -17.97 30.33
CA GLN A 331 -37.88 -18.12 31.64
C GLN A 331 -36.38 -17.75 31.63
N THR A 332 -35.84 -17.42 32.82
CA THR A 332 -34.39 -17.23 33.07
C THR A 332 -33.81 -18.32 33.97
N ASN A 333 -32.50 -18.57 33.88
CA ASN A 333 -31.79 -19.57 34.68
C ASN A 333 -30.92 -18.90 35.77
N LEU A 334 -31.35 -18.96 37.03
CA LEU A 334 -30.68 -18.28 38.15
C LEU A 334 -29.19 -18.66 38.32
N ALA A 335 -28.85 -19.94 38.16
CA ALA A 335 -27.47 -20.37 38.34
C ALA A 335 -26.56 -19.76 37.25
N TRP A 336 -27.07 -19.65 36.01
CA TRP A 336 -26.39 -18.92 34.94
C TRP A 336 -26.28 -17.42 35.26
N GLU A 337 -27.36 -16.76 35.65
CA GLU A 337 -27.35 -15.32 35.99
C GLU A 337 -26.30 -14.98 37.06
N GLN A 338 -26.04 -15.88 38.00
CA GLN A 338 -25.08 -15.67 39.09
C GLN A 338 -23.63 -16.05 38.74
N ASN A 339 -23.43 -17.11 37.97
CA ASN A 339 -22.12 -17.76 37.84
C ASN A 339 -21.64 -17.91 36.40
N GLY A 340 -22.44 -17.51 35.41
CA GLY A 340 -22.06 -17.52 34.00
C GLY A 340 -21.52 -18.85 33.51
N TYR A 341 -20.38 -18.83 32.84
CA TYR A 341 -19.75 -20.03 32.30
C TYR A 341 -19.27 -21.03 33.37
N THR A 342 -19.12 -20.59 34.62
CA THR A 342 -18.80 -21.44 35.77
C THR A 342 -20.03 -21.98 36.48
N SER A 343 -21.22 -21.77 35.92
CA SER A 343 -22.51 -22.18 36.49
C SER A 343 -22.68 -23.70 36.55
N SER A 344 -23.25 -24.16 37.66
CA SER A 344 -23.72 -25.55 37.82
C SER A 344 -24.91 -25.90 36.91
N ALA A 345 -25.51 -24.92 36.21
CA ALA A 345 -26.50 -25.18 35.16
C ALA A 345 -25.92 -25.85 33.91
N LEU A 346 -24.58 -25.80 33.74
CA LEU A 346 -23.87 -26.47 32.66
C LEU A 346 -23.30 -27.81 33.16
N THR A 347 -23.47 -28.85 32.35
CA THR A 347 -22.95 -30.20 32.59
C THR A 347 -22.09 -30.63 31.39
N PRO A 348 -20.78 -30.90 31.58
CA PRO A 348 -20.03 -30.69 32.81
C PRO A 348 -19.92 -29.20 33.17
N THR A 349 -19.89 -28.92 34.47
CA THR A 349 -19.63 -27.57 34.97
C THR A 349 -18.19 -27.20 34.63
N ARG A 350 -17.98 -25.97 34.17
CA ARG A 350 -16.64 -25.48 33.84
C ARG A 350 -16.01 -24.88 35.08
N SER A 351 -14.75 -25.22 35.35
CA SER A 351 -14.04 -24.79 36.55
C SER A 351 -13.55 -23.34 36.48
N THR A 352 -13.36 -22.79 35.28
CA THR A 352 -12.75 -21.47 35.06
C THR A 352 -13.33 -20.76 33.85
N PHE A 353 -13.42 -19.43 33.93
CA PHE A 353 -13.66 -18.53 32.81
C PHE A 353 -12.36 -17.76 32.53
N HIS A 354 -11.85 -17.86 31.31
CA HIS A 354 -10.56 -17.31 30.91
C HIS A 354 -10.62 -15.86 30.41
N GLY A 355 -11.80 -15.41 29.97
CA GLY A 355 -12.02 -14.08 29.38
C GLY A 355 -11.46 -13.93 27.96
N TYR A 356 -11.18 -15.03 27.26
CA TYR A 356 -10.72 -15.00 25.86
C TYR A 356 -11.03 -16.31 25.14
N THR A 357 -11.19 -16.21 23.82
CA THR A 357 -11.26 -17.35 22.90
C THR A 357 -10.17 -17.20 21.85
N GLN A 358 -9.36 -18.24 21.64
CA GLN A 358 -8.29 -18.29 20.65
C GLN A 358 -8.71 -19.09 19.43
N GLY A 359 -8.54 -18.51 18.25
CA GLY A 359 -8.84 -19.15 16.96
C GLY A 359 -7.66 -19.95 16.40
N PRO A 360 -7.90 -20.77 15.37
CA PRO A 360 -6.84 -21.52 14.70
C PRO A 360 -5.94 -20.61 13.85
N GLY A 361 -4.83 -21.14 13.36
CA GLY A 361 -4.05 -20.47 12.32
C GLY A 361 -3.57 -19.08 12.72
N TYR A 362 -3.84 -18.09 11.86
CA TYR A 362 -3.46 -16.68 12.04
C TYR A 362 -4.62 -15.78 12.54
N TRP A 363 -5.71 -16.37 13.05
CA TRP A 363 -6.88 -15.62 13.54
C TRP A 363 -6.60 -14.82 14.82
N GLY A 364 -5.72 -15.32 15.68
CA GLY A 364 -5.38 -14.68 16.96
C GLY A 364 -6.39 -15.00 18.07
N LYS A 365 -6.76 -14.01 18.86
CA LYS A 365 -7.73 -14.16 19.96
C LYS A 365 -8.80 -13.08 19.92
N THR A 366 -9.94 -13.38 20.52
CA THR A 366 -11.07 -12.46 20.66
C THR A 366 -11.57 -12.45 22.10
N PHE A 367 -12.00 -11.29 22.57
CA PHE A 367 -12.81 -11.18 23.80
C PHE A 367 -14.30 -11.35 23.52
N PHE A 368 -14.70 -11.28 22.24
CA PHE A 368 -16.10 -11.38 21.84
C PHE A 368 -16.55 -12.81 22.01
N MET A 369 -17.29 -13.03 23.09
CA MET A 369 -17.91 -14.28 23.42
C MET A 369 -19.38 -14.03 23.65
N TRP A 370 -20.19 -14.92 23.09
CA TRP A 370 -21.61 -14.91 23.30
C TRP A 370 -22.09 -16.30 23.75
N PRO A 371 -22.99 -16.38 24.74
CA PRO A 371 -23.49 -15.29 25.60
C PRO A 371 -22.38 -14.59 26.40
N PRO A 372 -22.43 -13.27 26.66
CA PRO A 372 -21.47 -12.64 27.58
C PRO A 372 -21.63 -13.23 28.98
N ASP A 373 -20.53 -13.35 29.72
CA ASP A 373 -20.58 -13.81 31.11
C ASP A 373 -21.24 -12.72 31.99
N PRO A 374 -22.24 -13.06 32.83
CA PRO A 374 -22.93 -12.11 33.70
C PRO A 374 -22.13 -11.69 34.95
N GLY A 375 -20.92 -12.20 35.16
CA GLY A 375 -20.09 -11.81 36.29
C GLY A 375 -19.80 -10.31 36.35
N GLU A 376 -20.35 -9.66 37.38
CA GLU A 376 -20.24 -8.21 37.62
C GLU A 376 -18.80 -7.73 37.83
N ALA A 377 -18.59 -6.42 37.64
CA ALA A 377 -17.37 -5.74 38.03
C ALA A 377 -17.14 -5.88 39.55
N THR A 378 -15.91 -6.19 39.95
CA THR A 378 -15.55 -6.31 41.37
C THR A 378 -15.09 -4.99 41.99
N THR A 379 -14.80 -3.99 41.15
CA THR A 379 -14.33 -2.65 41.55
C THR A 379 -14.99 -1.57 40.71
N ASN A 380 -15.06 -0.34 41.26
CA ASN A 380 -15.59 0.81 40.54
C ASN A 380 -14.76 1.12 39.28
N LEU A 381 -15.44 1.56 38.22
CA LEU A 381 -14.81 2.00 36.98
C LEU A 381 -14.30 3.44 37.11
N ASP A 382 -13.03 3.59 37.48
CA ASP A 382 -12.33 4.86 37.63
C ASP A 382 -10.93 4.82 36.96
N PRO A 383 -10.21 5.94 36.85
CA PRO A 383 -8.88 5.98 36.26
C PRO A 383 -7.87 4.99 36.84
N ALA A 384 -7.98 4.62 38.12
CA ALA A 384 -7.09 3.65 38.76
C ALA A 384 -7.41 2.20 38.32
N ASN A 385 -8.66 1.92 37.97
CA ASN A 385 -9.16 0.58 37.64
C ASN A 385 -9.45 0.38 36.14
N TYR A 386 -9.16 1.36 35.28
CA TYR A 386 -9.42 1.24 33.84
C TYR A 386 -8.72 0.06 33.17
N ALA A 387 -7.53 -0.35 33.63
CA ALA A 387 -6.85 -1.52 33.07
C ALA A 387 -7.58 -2.84 33.40
N ASN A 388 -8.28 -2.90 34.54
CA ASN A 388 -9.06 -4.06 34.96
C ASN A 388 -10.04 -3.70 36.08
N ASN A 389 -11.34 -3.72 35.78
CA ASN A 389 -12.43 -3.55 36.77
C ASN A 389 -12.98 -4.87 37.31
N GLY A 390 -12.38 -6.00 36.93
CA GLY A 390 -12.81 -7.35 37.32
C GLY A 390 -14.07 -7.86 36.62
N ALA A 391 -14.70 -7.09 35.74
CA ALA A 391 -15.89 -7.53 35.02
C ALA A 391 -15.56 -8.70 34.06
N ARG A 392 -16.41 -9.72 34.07
CA ARG A 392 -16.33 -10.84 33.11
C ARG A 392 -17.07 -10.53 31.81
N ASP A 393 -18.00 -9.58 31.85
CA ASP A 393 -18.61 -9.02 30.65
C ASP A 393 -17.64 -8.10 29.89
N TRP A 394 -17.33 -8.49 28.65
CA TRP A 394 -16.51 -7.69 27.76
C TRP A 394 -17.14 -6.32 27.45
N ARG A 395 -18.48 -6.19 27.47
CA ARG A 395 -19.18 -4.92 27.24
C ARG A 395 -18.91 -3.91 28.34
N GLN A 396 -18.91 -4.35 29.60
CA GLN A 396 -18.66 -3.52 30.77
C GLN A 396 -17.16 -3.25 30.99
N ARG A 397 -16.31 -4.15 30.51
CA ARG A 397 -14.85 -4.05 30.67
C ARG A 397 -14.19 -3.15 29.63
N PHE A 398 -14.53 -3.34 28.36
CA PHE A 398 -13.85 -2.67 27.23
C PHE A 398 -14.58 -1.42 26.72
N PHE A 399 -15.80 -1.17 27.19
CA PHE A 399 -16.55 0.03 26.88
C PHE A 399 -17.06 0.68 28.17
N ILE A 400 -16.84 1.98 28.31
CA ILE A 400 -17.11 2.70 29.56
C ILE A 400 -18.02 3.90 29.35
N LYS A 401 -18.81 4.20 30.38
CA LYS A 401 -19.72 5.36 30.45
C LYS A 401 -19.00 6.52 31.15
N VAL A 402 -19.01 7.69 30.54
CA VAL A 402 -18.40 8.92 31.06
C VAL A 402 -19.49 9.99 31.15
N PRO A 403 -19.73 10.61 32.33
CA PRO A 403 -20.76 11.65 32.48
C PRO A 403 -20.56 12.82 31.50
N LEU A 404 -21.63 13.34 30.90
CA LEU A 404 -21.55 14.55 30.04
C LEU A 404 -21.12 15.80 30.81
N THR A 405 -21.24 15.81 32.13
CA THR A 405 -20.78 16.90 33.03
C THR A 405 -19.31 16.80 33.41
N ALA A 406 -18.62 15.71 33.09
CA ALA A 406 -17.17 15.62 33.24
C ALA A 406 -16.52 16.52 32.17
N SER A 407 -16.28 17.78 32.56
CA SER A 407 -15.62 18.79 31.75
C SER A 407 -14.32 18.27 31.16
N PHE A 408 -14.33 18.01 29.85
CA PHE A 408 -13.13 17.93 29.04
C PHE A 408 -13.14 19.13 28.10
N THR A 409 -12.09 19.94 28.20
CA THR A 409 -11.83 21.12 27.37
C THR A 409 -11.49 20.67 25.96
N GLY A 410 -12.49 20.26 25.19
CA GLY A 410 -12.43 20.18 23.72
C GLY A 410 -13.01 21.46 23.14
N ARG A 411 -12.29 22.10 22.21
CA ARG A 411 -12.74 23.29 21.49
C ARG A 411 -14.07 22.97 20.79
N VAL A 412 -15.18 23.54 21.25
CA VAL A 412 -16.46 23.45 20.55
C VAL A 412 -16.38 24.43 19.38
N GLU A 413 -15.96 23.96 18.20
CA GLU A 413 -16.25 24.68 16.96
C GLU A 413 -17.69 24.39 16.59
N GLN A 414 -18.56 25.35 16.86
CA GLN A 414 -19.95 25.34 16.41
C GLN A 414 -19.92 25.33 14.88
N SER A 415 -20.29 24.19 14.29
CA SER A 415 -20.45 24.05 12.85
C SER A 415 -21.45 25.08 12.34
N ALA A 416 -20.96 26.07 11.61
CA ALA A 416 -21.74 27.04 10.86
C ALA A 416 -22.41 26.33 9.67
N GLY A 417 -23.46 25.57 9.94
CA GLY A 417 -24.43 25.15 8.93
C GLY A 417 -25.50 26.23 8.80
N ASN A 418 -25.65 26.79 7.60
CA ASN A 418 -26.70 27.75 7.24
C ASN A 418 -28.07 27.29 7.75
N VAL A 419 -28.58 27.93 8.81
CA VAL A 419 -29.98 27.83 9.21
C VAL A 419 -30.64 29.16 8.84
N SER A 420 -31.68 29.09 8.01
CA SER A 420 -32.48 30.24 7.60
C SER A 420 -33.04 31.00 8.83
N PRO A 421 -33.10 32.35 8.83
CA PRO A 421 -33.43 33.15 10.03
C PRO A 421 -34.85 33.02 10.60
N ASN A 422 -35.75 32.23 10.03
CA ASN A 422 -37.20 32.36 10.28
C ASN A 422 -37.86 31.27 11.15
N GLN A 423 -37.14 30.55 12.00
CA GLN A 423 -37.75 29.54 12.89
C GLN A 423 -37.44 29.67 14.39
N TYR A 424 -37.10 30.87 14.88
CA TYR A 424 -37.11 31.15 16.33
C TYR A 424 -38.47 31.73 16.75
N ASN A 425 -39.47 30.86 16.94
CA ASN A 425 -40.63 31.21 17.74
C ASN A 425 -40.44 30.65 19.16
N ALA A 426 -40.32 31.60 20.11
CA ALA A 426 -40.57 31.56 21.54
C ALA A 426 -40.53 30.19 22.26
N GLY A 427 -39.54 30.00 23.15
CA GLY A 427 -39.68 28.95 24.18
C GLY A 427 -38.45 28.40 24.89
N HIS A 428 -37.21 28.88 24.65
CA HIS A 428 -36.03 28.28 25.29
C HIS A 428 -35.27 29.26 26.18
N THR A 429 -35.35 29.05 27.50
CA THR A 429 -34.52 29.68 28.52
C THR A 429 -33.15 29.00 28.58
N GLY A 430 -32.12 29.66 28.04
CA GLY A 430 -30.73 29.20 28.13
C GLY A 430 -30.07 29.62 29.44
N LEU A 431 -29.34 28.71 30.09
CA LEU A 431 -28.47 29.00 31.23
C LEU A 431 -27.15 29.64 30.74
N VAL A 432 -26.72 30.70 31.42
CA VAL A 432 -25.47 31.43 31.15
C VAL A 432 -24.28 30.62 31.69
N ARG A 433 -23.27 30.39 30.84
CA ARG A 433 -22.03 29.68 31.18
C ARG A 433 -20.96 30.69 31.62
N ILE A 434 -20.32 30.44 32.76
CA ILE A 434 -19.10 31.16 33.18
C ILE A 434 -17.93 30.59 32.38
N ILE A 435 -17.24 31.43 31.62
CA ILE A 435 -16.08 31.06 30.81
C ILE A 435 -14.83 31.48 31.59
N SER A 436 -14.35 30.57 32.44
CA SER A 436 -13.03 30.54 33.13
C SER A 436 -12.53 31.76 33.91
N LEU A 437 -12.04 31.50 35.13
CA LEU A 437 -10.95 32.27 35.73
C LEU A 437 -9.75 31.33 35.88
N THR A 438 -8.65 31.63 35.18
CA THR A 438 -7.35 30.99 35.41
C THR A 438 -6.49 31.97 36.21
N GLY A 439 -6.28 31.67 37.49
CA GLY A 439 -5.48 32.49 38.42
C GLY A 439 -6.30 33.22 39.50
N THR A 440 -5.67 33.56 40.62
CA THR A 440 -6.20 34.47 41.64
C THR A 440 -6.24 35.89 41.06
N PRO A 441 -7.40 36.58 41.02
CA PRO A 441 -7.52 37.90 40.41
C PRO A 441 -6.81 38.99 41.21
N GLU A 442 -6.12 39.92 40.52
CA GLU A 442 -5.42 41.05 41.12
C GLU A 442 -6.17 42.38 40.88
N VAL A 443 -5.78 43.43 41.62
CA VAL A 443 -6.42 44.75 41.52
C VAL A 443 -6.17 45.34 40.14
N GLY A 444 -7.20 45.35 39.28
CA GLY A 444 -7.14 45.88 37.92
C GLY A 444 -7.81 45.00 36.86
N ASP A 445 -8.18 43.76 37.19
CA ASP A 445 -8.81 42.84 36.25
C ASP A 445 -10.25 43.23 35.90
N THR A 446 -10.65 43.06 34.62
CA THR A 446 -12.02 43.35 34.13
C THR A 446 -12.74 42.06 33.78
N VAL A 447 -13.91 41.81 34.39
CA VAL A 447 -14.76 40.65 34.07
C VAL A 447 -15.90 41.09 33.15
N THR A 448 -16.00 40.48 31.97
CA THR A 448 -17.01 40.82 30.96
C THR A 448 -18.07 39.73 30.84
N PHE A 449 -19.36 40.12 30.85
CA PHE A 449 -20.49 39.23 30.59
C PHE A 449 -21.08 39.55 29.21
N SER A 450 -21.24 38.56 28.32
CA SER A 450 -21.92 38.76 27.03
C SER A 450 -23.22 37.97 26.94
N ASN A 451 -24.32 38.67 26.60
CA ASN A 451 -25.56 38.09 26.11
C ASN A 451 -25.78 38.59 24.66
N GLN A 452 -26.16 37.69 23.74
CA GLN A 452 -26.43 38.00 22.33
C GLN A 452 -27.75 38.75 22.07
N ALA A 453 -28.55 39.08 23.08
CA ALA A 453 -29.74 39.91 22.96
C ALA A 453 -29.62 41.22 23.78
N ASN A 454 -29.40 42.33 23.06
CA ASN A 454 -29.61 43.75 23.43
C ASN A 454 -29.14 44.28 24.81
N ARG A 455 -28.08 45.12 24.74
CA ARG A 455 -27.71 46.33 25.52
C ARG A 455 -28.14 46.44 27.01
N ALA A 456 -27.19 46.22 27.91
CA ALA A 456 -26.69 47.24 28.86
C ALA A 456 -25.35 46.77 29.44
N TYR A 457 -24.31 47.61 29.31
CA TYR A 457 -22.98 47.35 29.86
C TYR A 457 -22.94 47.74 31.34
N THR A 458 -22.33 46.90 32.17
CA THR A 458 -21.78 47.37 33.45
C THR A 458 -20.38 46.80 33.58
N VAL A 459 -19.40 47.66 33.29
CA VAL A 459 -18.00 47.42 33.65
C VAL A 459 -17.91 47.74 35.13
N ILE A 460 -17.66 46.74 35.96
CA ILE A 460 -17.27 46.96 37.35
C ILE A 460 -15.76 46.72 37.41
N GLU A 461 -14.99 47.80 37.47
CA GLU A 461 -13.57 47.70 37.82
C GLU A 461 -13.45 47.18 39.25
N VAL A 462 -12.65 46.12 39.44
CA VAL A 462 -12.45 45.42 40.72
C VAL A 462 -11.96 46.36 41.83
N GLY A 463 -11.42 47.53 41.49
CA GLY A 463 -10.98 48.57 42.44
C GLY A 463 -12.08 49.13 43.35
N ALA A 464 -13.35 49.12 42.94
CA ALA A 464 -14.43 49.72 43.73
C ALA A 464 -14.97 48.84 44.89
N LEU A 465 -14.56 47.57 44.99
CA LEU A 465 -15.03 46.62 46.01
C LEU A 465 -14.11 46.48 47.23
N LEU A 466 -12.88 46.99 47.17
CA LEU A 466 -11.91 46.86 48.28
C LEU A 466 -12.05 47.95 49.36
N ALA A 467 -12.83 49.00 49.14
CA ALA A 467 -12.99 50.10 50.11
C ALA A 467 -14.10 49.88 51.16
N THR A 468 -14.93 48.84 51.05
CA THR A 468 -16.12 48.66 51.91
C THR A 468 -16.12 47.40 52.78
N GLY A 469 -15.06 46.58 52.74
CA GLY A 469 -14.89 45.47 53.69
C GLY A 469 -15.91 44.32 53.55
N VAL A 470 -16.64 44.22 52.43
CA VAL A 470 -17.61 43.16 52.17
C VAL A 470 -16.94 42.03 51.37
N ARG A 471 -16.88 40.82 51.93
CA ARG A 471 -16.23 39.63 51.31
C ARG A 471 -17.17 38.69 50.53
N GLU A 472 -18.47 38.99 50.43
CA GLU A 472 -19.43 38.16 49.68
C GLU A 472 -20.54 39.02 49.05
N ILE A 473 -20.80 38.82 47.76
CA ILE A 473 -22.02 39.27 47.09
C ILE A 473 -23.03 38.11 47.19
N ARG A 474 -24.07 38.27 48.01
CA ARG A 474 -25.13 37.27 48.14
C ARG A 474 -26.17 37.43 47.04
N LEU A 475 -26.22 36.45 46.12
CA LEU A 475 -27.40 36.19 45.30
C LEU A 475 -28.47 35.45 46.13
N ASN A 476 -29.72 35.64 45.73
CA ASN A 476 -30.94 35.33 46.47
C ASN A 476 -30.98 33.91 47.11
N ARG A 477 -31.33 33.86 48.40
CA ARG A 477 -31.20 32.70 49.32
C ARG A 477 -32.14 31.52 49.01
N ALA A 478 -33.01 31.63 48.02
CA ALA A 478 -33.93 30.55 47.63
C ALA A 478 -33.32 29.52 46.66
N LEU A 479 -32.28 29.87 45.90
CA LEU A 479 -31.63 28.97 44.92
C LEU A 479 -30.38 28.26 45.45
N VAL A 480 -29.82 28.73 46.58
CA VAL A 480 -28.52 28.27 47.11
C VAL A 480 -28.66 27.13 48.12
N THR A 481 -29.84 26.90 48.69
CA THR A 481 -30.07 25.79 49.64
C THR A 481 -30.13 24.43 48.95
N GLN A 482 -30.29 24.36 47.63
CA GLN A 482 -30.35 23.09 46.89
C GLN A 482 -28.97 22.55 46.46
N ILE A 483 -27.88 23.30 46.71
CA ILE A 483 -26.55 22.97 46.18
C ILE A 483 -25.54 22.60 47.29
N ARG A 484 -25.81 22.89 48.57
CA ARG A 484 -24.85 22.63 49.67
C ARG A 484 -25.02 21.33 50.45
N ASP A 485 -26.02 20.50 50.15
CA ASP A 485 -26.20 19.20 50.81
C ASP A 485 -25.54 18.02 50.05
N THR A 486 -24.74 18.28 49.01
CA THR A 486 -24.17 17.22 48.15
C THR A 486 -22.68 16.96 48.37
N ASP A 487 -22.06 17.47 49.44
CA ASP A 487 -20.64 17.22 49.76
C ASP A 487 -20.42 16.06 50.76
N ASN A 488 -21.49 15.33 51.12
CA ASN A 488 -21.41 14.08 51.89
C ASN A 488 -22.29 12.97 51.31
N VAL A 489 -22.64 13.08 50.03
CA VAL A 489 -23.10 11.90 49.30
C VAL A 489 -21.83 11.14 48.96
N THR A 490 -21.44 10.23 49.86
CA THR A 490 -20.97 8.92 49.40
C THR A 490 -22.01 8.51 48.36
N ALA A 491 -21.72 8.80 47.09
CA ALA A 491 -22.59 8.43 45.99
C ALA A 491 -22.60 6.91 46.05
N SER A 492 -23.53 6.36 46.84
CA SER A 492 -24.18 5.13 46.50
C SER A 492 -24.75 5.44 45.13
N PHE A 493 -23.92 5.16 44.12
CA PHE A 493 -24.32 5.01 42.75
C PHE A 493 -25.44 3.98 42.82
N ARG A 494 -26.67 4.44 43.03
CA ARG A 494 -27.84 3.72 42.55
C ARG A 494 -27.83 3.92 41.03
N GLU A 495 -26.74 3.47 40.41
CA GLU A 495 -26.82 2.93 39.08
C GLU A 495 -27.97 1.93 39.19
N VAL A 496 -29.00 2.13 38.37
CA VAL A 496 -29.77 0.98 37.94
C VAL A 496 -28.77 0.18 37.09
N ALA A 497 -27.92 -0.59 37.78
CA ALA A 497 -26.60 -1.10 37.35
C ALA A 497 -26.67 -2.19 36.26
N TRP A 498 -27.82 -2.27 35.60
CA TRP A 498 -28.16 -3.29 34.62
C TRP A 498 -28.86 -2.69 33.39
N LEU A 499 -29.01 -1.36 33.33
CA LEU A 499 -29.61 -0.68 32.18
C LEU A 499 -28.70 -0.78 30.94
N ARG A 500 -28.97 -1.81 30.15
CA ARG A 500 -28.93 -1.85 28.68
C ARG A 500 -27.55 -1.69 28.02
N ASP A 501 -26.55 -2.46 28.44
CA ASP A 501 -25.23 -2.46 27.78
C ASP A 501 -25.31 -2.85 26.29
N ASN A 502 -26.30 -3.67 25.91
CA ASN A 502 -26.65 -3.92 24.50
C ASN A 502 -27.15 -2.67 23.77
N ASP A 503 -27.96 -1.82 24.40
CA ASP A 503 -28.49 -0.60 23.78
C ASP A 503 -27.44 0.51 23.66
N LEU A 504 -26.35 0.42 24.43
CA LEU A 504 -25.23 1.35 24.30
C LEU A 504 -24.40 1.02 23.06
N LEU A 505 -24.12 -0.27 22.87
CA LEU A 505 -23.21 -0.76 21.83
C LEU A 505 -23.90 -1.09 20.53
N PHE A 506 -25.18 -1.46 20.55
CA PHE A 506 -25.94 -1.86 19.37
C PHE A 506 -27.18 -0.99 19.18
N ASP A 507 -27.52 -0.74 17.93
CA ASP A 507 -28.67 0.08 17.56
C ASP A 507 -29.95 -0.72 17.29
N SER A 508 -30.97 0.06 16.92
CA SER A 508 -32.19 -0.23 16.16
C SER A 508 -32.25 -1.47 15.26
N ASN A 509 -31.13 -1.76 14.62
CA ASN A 509 -31.01 -2.76 13.57
C ASN A 509 -30.04 -3.86 13.99
N GLY A 510 -29.36 -3.72 15.12
CA GLY A 510 -28.32 -4.64 15.61
C GLY A 510 -26.92 -4.26 15.10
N ASP A 511 -26.78 -3.10 14.47
CA ASP A 511 -25.52 -2.53 14.05
C ASP A 511 -24.78 -1.91 15.23
N ILE A 512 -23.45 -1.88 15.18
CA ILE A 512 -22.65 -1.29 16.25
C ILE A 512 -22.80 0.23 16.23
N ARG A 513 -22.99 0.80 17.42
CA ARG A 513 -23.03 2.24 17.65
C ARG A 513 -21.63 2.83 17.72
N ALA A 514 -21.34 3.99 17.14
CA ALA A 514 -20.02 4.63 17.31
C ALA A 514 -19.91 5.35 18.68
N PRO A 515 -18.71 5.42 19.30
CA PRO A 515 -18.52 6.08 20.59
C PRO A 515 -18.96 7.54 20.55
N GLY A 516 -19.87 7.91 21.44
CA GLY A 516 -20.61 9.15 21.26
C GLY A 516 -21.56 9.47 22.40
N PRO A 517 -22.23 10.64 22.33
CA PRO A 517 -23.21 11.02 23.32
C PRO A 517 -24.38 10.05 23.24
N TYR A 518 -24.70 9.44 24.37
CA TYR A 518 -25.85 8.57 24.52
C TYR A 518 -26.87 9.29 25.39
N ASN A 519 -27.90 9.81 24.72
CA ASN A 519 -29.12 10.24 25.37
C ASN A 519 -30.00 8.99 25.49
N GLN A 520 -30.29 8.55 26.71
CA GLN A 520 -31.34 7.57 26.92
C GLN A 520 -32.69 8.27 26.65
N ALA A 521 -33.04 8.44 25.37
CA ALA A 521 -34.31 9.00 24.96
C ALA A 521 -35.39 7.93 25.21
N GLY A 522 -36.16 8.13 26.27
CA GLY A 522 -37.37 7.36 26.54
C GLY A 522 -37.13 5.96 27.11
N SER A 523 -37.30 5.83 28.43
CA SER A 523 -38.44 5.01 28.83
C SER A 523 -39.66 5.91 28.60
N SER A 524 -40.24 5.86 27.41
CA SER A 524 -41.49 6.57 27.10
C SER A 524 -42.72 5.75 27.56
N THR A 525 -42.55 4.89 28.56
CA THR A 525 -43.62 4.13 29.23
C THR A 525 -43.24 3.77 30.68
N LEU A 526 -42.57 4.67 31.40
CA LEU A 526 -42.77 4.75 32.85
C LEU A 526 -43.65 5.97 33.08
N ASP A 527 -44.92 5.68 33.37
CA ASP A 527 -45.96 6.66 33.65
C ASP A 527 -45.45 7.71 34.66
N ASN A 528 -45.40 8.93 34.15
CA ASN A 528 -45.61 10.22 34.80
C ASN A 528 -45.54 10.24 36.35
N THR A 529 -44.44 10.77 36.92
CA THR A 529 -44.38 11.73 38.07
C THR A 529 -43.04 11.78 38.83
N THR A 530 -41.99 11.03 38.47
CA THR A 530 -40.67 11.21 39.11
C THR A 530 -39.55 11.33 38.08
N THR A 531 -39.10 12.56 37.83
CA THR A 531 -37.87 12.85 37.07
C THR A 531 -36.66 12.43 37.90
N ILE A 532 -36.28 11.15 37.84
CA ILE A 532 -34.93 10.75 38.24
C ILE A 532 -34.01 11.27 37.14
N GLY A 533 -33.18 12.26 37.48
CA GLY A 533 -32.33 12.99 36.54
C GLY A 533 -31.57 12.07 35.59
N SER A 534 -32.00 12.05 34.32
CA SER A 534 -31.27 11.43 33.23
C SER A 534 -30.00 12.23 32.98
N THR A 535 -28.95 11.93 33.74
CA THR A 535 -27.62 12.45 33.42
C THR A 535 -27.26 11.83 32.08
N PRO A 536 -27.07 12.61 31.01
CA PRO A 536 -26.68 12.03 29.75
C PRO A 536 -25.20 11.58 29.88
N TYR A 537 -24.80 10.50 29.20
CA TYR A 537 -23.44 9.97 29.27
C TYR A 537 -22.83 9.86 27.88
N PHE A 538 -21.51 9.95 27.77
CA PHE A 538 -20.77 9.46 26.63
C PHE A 538 -20.39 8.01 26.85
N TYR A 539 -20.55 7.16 25.83
CA TYR A 539 -19.87 5.88 25.83
C TYR A 539 -18.52 6.03 25.08
N ARG A 540 -17.47 5.38 25.61
CA ARG A 540 -16.10 5.44 25.10
C ARG A 540 -15.45 4.05 25.09
N VAL A 541 -14.46 3.87 24.22
CA VAL A 541 -13.59 2.69 24.23
C VAL A 541 -12.59 2.81 25.39
N ASN A 542 -12.42 1.73 26.14
CA ASN A 542 -11.41 1.60 27.20
C ASN A 542 -10.15 0.93 26.64
N TYR A 543 -9.26 1.74 26.07
CA TYR A 543 -8.00 1.29 25.46
C TYR A 543 -7.08 0.63 26.49
N ALA A 544 -7.02 1.14 27.72
CA ALA A 544 -6.20 0.57 28.79
C ALA A 544 -6.61 -0.88 29.11
N ALA A 545 -7.92 -1.18 29.25
CA ALA A 545 -8.40 -2.53 29.46
C ALA A 545 -8.08 -3.47 28.29
N ILE A 546 -8.29 -3.01 27.04
CA ILE A 546 -8.04 -3.82 25.84
C ILE A 546 -6.55 -4.17 25.74
N LEU A 547 -5.66 -3.19 25.93
CA LEU A 547 -4.21 -3.40 25.88
C LEU A 547 -3.73 -4.31 27.02
N ASN A 548 -4.22 -4.12 28.24
CA ASN A 548 -3.92 -5.01 29.36
C ASN A 548 -4.39 -6.45 29.08
N TRP A 549 -5.60 -6.63 28.53
CA TRP A 549 -6.12 -7.94 28.14
C TRP A 549 -5.30 -8.58 27.01
N LEU A 550 -4.89 -7.82 26.01
CA LEU A 550 -4.05 -8.30 24.91
C LEU A 550 -2.72 -8.87 25.41
N VAL A 551 -2.07 -8.16 26.34
CA VAL A 551 -0.73 -8.52 26.82
C VAL A 551 -0.76 -9.57 27.94
N ASN A 552 -1.69 -9.43 28.91
CA ASN A 552 -1.63 -10.18 30.17
C ASN A 552 -2.65 -11.31 30.30
N ILE A 553 -3.64 -11.44 29.39
CA ILE A 553 -4.70 -12.46 29.49
C ILE A 553 -4.62 -13.42 28.30
N GLY A 554 -4.19 -14.65 28.57
CA GLY A 554 -4.02 -15.67 27.53
C GLY A 554 -2.84 -15.39 26.60
N PRO A 555 -2.78 -16.02 25.42
CA PRO A 555 -1.68 -15.84 24.47
C PRO A 555 -1.71 -14.42 23.89
N ASN A 556 -0.55 -13.77 23.80
CA ASN A 556 -0.42 -12.50 23.09
C ASN A 556 -0.07 -12.78 21.62
N PRO A 557 -0.95 -12.47 20.65
CA PRO A 557 -0.70 -12.73 19.24
C PRO A 557 0.30 -11.73 18.61
N PHE A 558 0.76 -10.73 19.36
CA PHE A 558 1.61 -9.66 18.88
C PHE A 558 2.97 -9.63 19.61
N PRO A 559 4.07 -9.36 18.88
CA PRO A 559 5.38 -9.16 19.50
C PRO A 559 5.46 -7.83 20.28
N THR A 560 6.56 -7.61 21.00
CA THR A 560 6.84 -6.32 21.66
C THR A 560 7.16 -5.19 20.68
N THR A 561 7.70 -5.54 19.52
CA THR A 561 8.08 -4.66 18.41
C THR A 561 7.62 -5.30 17.10
N LEU A 562 7.06 -4.49 16.18
CA LEU A 562 6.61 -4.99 14.88
C LEU A 562 7.16 -4.17 13.72
N ARG A 563 7.77 -4.85 12.76
CA ARG A 563 8.40 -4.28 11.57
C ARG A 563 8.06 -5.11 10.33
N GLY A 564 8.20 -4.51 9.16
CA GLY A 564 8.09 -5.18 7.87
C GLY A 564 8.69 -4.30 6.77
N GLY A 565 9.55 -4.85 5.91
CA GLY A 565 10.19 -4.12 4.79
C GLY A 565 10.74 -2.74 5.14
N ARG A 566 11.41 -2.63 6.29
CA ARG A 566 11.99 -1.39 6.84
C ARG A 566 10.97 -0.31 7.21
N LEU A 567 9.69 -0.67 7.23
CA LEU A 567 8.66 0.03 7.97
C LEU A 567 8.65 -0.50 9.39
N HIS A 568 8.61 0.44 10.32
CA HIS A 568 8.40 0.16 11.72
C HIS A 568 6.95 0.56 12.09
N TYR A 569 6.17 -0.39 12.64
CA TYR A 569 4.74 -0.20 12.95
C TYR A 569 4.53 0.29 14.39
N TYR A 570 5.15 -0.36 15.39
CA TYR A 570 5.18 0.10 16.78
C TYR A 570 6.41 -0.46 17.53
N ARG A 571 7.04 0.41 18.34
CA ARG A 571 8.32 0.10 19.04
C ARG A 571 8.07 -0.51 20.39
N VAL A 572 6.94 -0.14 20.98
CA VAL A 572 6.54 -0.49 22.33
C VAL A 572 5.03 -0.62 22.38
N MET A 573 4.55 -1.50 23.24
CA MET A 573 3.15 -1.48 23.65
C MET A 573 2.88 -0.21 24.47
N PRO A 574 1.75 0.49 24.26
CA PRO A 574 1.37 1.61 25.10
C PRO A 574 1.28 1.22 26.58
N PRO A 575 1.61 2.13 27.52
CA PRO A 575 1.63 1.83 28.94
C PRO A 575 0.21 1.78 29.51
N PHE A 576 -0.45 0.63 29.43
CA PHE A 576 -1.81 0.42 29.94
C PHE A 576 -1.93 0.55 31.48
N THR A 577 -0.81 0.65 32.19
CA THR A 577 -0.75 0.97 33.62
C THR A 577 -0.84 2.47 33.92
N ASP A 578 -0.75 3.34 32.90
CA ASP A 578 -0.97 4.78 33.09
C ASP A 578 -2.47 5.03 33.34
N PRO A 579 -2.87 5.54 34.53
CA PRO A 579 -4.27 5.79 34.87
C PRO A 579 -4.92 6.86 33.97
N LEU A 580 -4.12 7.67 33.29
CA LEU A 580 -4.58 8.73 32.39
C LEU A 580 -4.56 8.33 30.91
N LEU A 581 -4.15 7.10 30.55
CA LEU A 581 -3.97 6.68 29.16
C LEU A 581 -5.24 6.92 28.32
N ASN A 582 -6.39 6.51 28.83
CA ASN A 582 -7.67 6.66 28.14
C ASN A 582 -8.00 8.14 27.88
N GLN A 583 -7.88 8.99 28.91
CA GLN A 583 -8.11 10.43 28.79
C GLN A 583 -7.21 11.04 27.71
N ARG A 584 -5.92 10.71 27.73
CA ARG A 584 -4.93 11.19 26.76
C ARG A 584 -5.25 10.76 25.34
N ILE A 585 -5.66 9.50 25.14
CA ILE A 585 -6.07 9.00 23.82
C ILE A 585 -7.34 9.71 23.33
N TRP A 586 -8.33 9.91 24.18
CA TRP A 586 -9.58 10.60 23.81
C TRP A 586 -9.39 12.09 23.51
N THR A 587 -8.37 12.74 24.08
CA THR A 587 -8.07 14.16 23.86
C THR A 587 -6.92 14.40 22.88
N ASP A 588 -6.27 13.34 22.38
CA ASP A 588 -5.00 13.38 21.64
C ASP A 588 -3.86 14.11 22.40
N ASP A 589 -3.94 14.16 23.73
CA ASP A 589 -2.94 14.82 24.59
C ASP A 589 -1.80 13.87 24.97
N LEU A 590 -0.94 13.59 23.98
CA LEU A 590 0.17 12.65 24.10
C LEU A 590 1.52 13.33 24.42
N GLY A 591 1.52 14.62 24.74
CA GLY A 591 2.75 15.43 24.91
C GLY A 591 3.68 14.95 26.03
N SER A 592 3.17 14.16 26.99
CA SER A 592 3.95 13.57 28.08
C SER A 592 4.75 12.33 27.68
N TYR A 593 4.55 11.79 26.47
CA TYR A 593 5.26 10.60 25.98
C TYR A 593 6.38 10.97 24.99
N SER A 594 7.40 10.11 24.87
CA SER A 594 8.41 10.24 23.82
C SER A 594 7.80 10.12 22.42
N SER A 595 8.45 10.65 21.38
CA SER A 595 7.98 10.58 19.99
C SER A 595 7.60 9.16 19.55
N ASP A 596 8.40 8.17 19.95
CA ASP A 596 8.22 6.76 19.60
C ASP A 596 7.00 6.15 20.30
N GLN A 597 6.78 6.53 21.56
CA GLN A 597 5.59 6.13 22.31
C GLN A 597 4.34 6.79 21.74
N GLN A 598 4.39 8.09 21.39
CA GLN A 598 3.26 8.78 20.78
C GLN A 598 2.82 8.09 19.49
N GLN A 599 3.76 7.71 18.63
CA GLN A 599 3.47 6.99 17.38
C GLN A 599 2.90 5.60 17.65
N SER A 600 3.48 4.86 18.59
CA SER A 600 2.98 3.53 18.98
C SER A 600 1.54 3.62 19.54
N ILE A 601 1.24 4.63 20.37
CA ILE A 601 -0.10 4.89 20.89
C ILE A 601 -1.10 5.18 19.77
N ARG A 602 -0.73 6.03 18.80
CA ARG A 602 -1.57 6.32 17.64
C ARG A 602 -1.84 5.06 16.81
N PHE A 603 -0.81 4.25 16.55
CA PHE A 603 -0.96 2.97 15.85
C PHE A 603 -1.94 2.04 16.57
N TRP A 604 -1.76 1.82 17.88
CA TRP A 604 -2.60 0.90 18.65
C TRP A 604 -4.04 1.39 18.78
N ARG A 605 -4.26 2.70 18.95
CA ARG A 605 -5.60 3.30 18.90
C ARG A 605 -6.28 2.96 17.58
N ASP A 606 -5.62 3.28 16.45
CA ASP A 606 -6.19 3.10 15.11
C ASP A 606 -6.46 1.62 14.80
N TYR A 607 -5.58 0.72 15.25
CA TYR A 607 -5.78 -0.73 15.10
C TYR A 607 -6.95 -1.25 15.94
N ILE A 608 -7.06 -0.83 17.21
CA ILE A 608 -8.18 -1.21 18.09
C ILE A 608 -9.49 -0.71 17.48
N ASP A 609 -9.55 0.55 17.06
CA ASP A 609 -10.74 1.13 16.44
C ASP A 609 -11.13 0.36 15.16
N PHE A 610 -10.16 -0.02 14.33
CA PHE A 610 -10.39 -0.85 13.15
C PHE A 610 -11.01 -2.21 13.50
N VAL A 611 -10.46 -2.93 14.49
CA VAL A 611 -10.98 -4.26 14.91
C VAL A 611 -12.40 -4.17 15.46
N LEU A 612 -12.73 -3.07 16.15
CA LEU A 612 -14.08 -2.80 16.66
C LEU A 612 -15.06 -2.33 15.56
N GLY A 613 -14.55 -1.89 14.41
CA GLY A 613 -15.34 -1.39 13.28
C GLY A 613 -15.66 0.09 13.36
N PHE A 614 -14.76 0.91 13.91
CA PHE A 614 -14.85 2.37 14.00
C PHE A 614 -13.83 3.04 13.06
N ASP A 615 -14.15 4.24 12.55
CA ASP A 615 -13.18 5.13 11.88
C ASP A 615 -12.98 6.39 12.73
N TYR A 616 -11.77 6.57 13.28
CA TYR A 616 -11.40 7.79 13.99
C TYR A 616 -10.85 8.80 12.98
N GLN A 617 -11.60 9.87 12.71
CA GLN A 617 -11.28 10.87 11.69
C GLN A 617 -10.10 11.83 12.04
N GLY A 618 -9.43 11.63 13.18
CA GLY A 618 -8.56 12.64 13.79
C GLY A 618 -7.30 13.05 13.00
N TRP A 619 -6.92 12.34 11.94
CA TRP A 619 -5.81 12.78 11.07
C TRP A 619 -6.26 13.58 9.84
N ARG A 620 -7.54 13.50 9.45
CA ARG A 620 -8.05 14.13 8.21
C ARG A 620 -8.69 15.49 8.43
N THR A 621 -8.97 15.86 9.66
CA THR A 621 -9.53 17.17 9.99
C THR A 621 -8.97 17.58 11.35
N GLN A 622 -8.04 18.53 11.36
CA GLN A 622 -7.67 19.22 12.59
C GLN A 622 -8.95 19.74 13.25
N GLY A 623 -9.33 19.22 14.42
CA GLY A 623 -10.32 19.87 15.29
C GLY A 623 -11.56 19.08 15.72
N SER A 624 -11.85 17.89 15.18
CA SER A 624 -13.08 17.15 15.51
C SER A 624 -12.79 15.84 16.26
N ASN A 625 -12.85 15.85 17.59
CA ASN A 625 -12.86 14.63 18.44
C ASN A 625 -14.21 13.88 18.30
N THR A 626 -14.56 13.47 17.08
CA THR A 626 -15.83 12.80 16.77
C THR A 626 -15.55 11.49 16.05
N TYR A 627 -15.99 10.37 16.64
CA TYR A 627 -16.10 9.11 15.91
C TYR A 627 -17.22 9.24 14.88
N GLU A 628 -16.93 9.01 13.60
CA GLU A 628 -17.97 8.99 12.57
C GLU A 628 -18.47 7.56 12.34
N TRP A 629 -19.80 7.43 12.22
CA TRP A 629 -20.54 6.17 12.04
C TRP A 629 -20.48 5.64 10.60
N TYR A 630 -20.17 6.54 9.68
CA TYR A 630 -20.25 6.36 8.25
C TYR A 630 -19.08 7.10 7.62
N ARG A 631 -18.44 6.51 6.61
CA ARG A 631 -17.76 7.37 5.63
C ARG A 631 -18.84 8.13 4.89
N ARG A 632 -18.86 9.47 5.04
CA ARG A 632 -19.73 10.35 4.24
C ARG A 632 -19.29 10.34 2.77
N PHE A 633 -19.58 9.26 2.05
CA PHE A 633 -19.80 9.36 0.61
C PHE A 633 -21.26 9.79 0.44
N ASN A 634 -21.48 10.88 -0.29
CA ASN A 634 -22.67 11.73 -0.30
C ASN A 634 -24.02 11.06 -0.70
N THR A 635 -24.12 9.73 -0.75
CA THR A 635 -25.28 8.99 -1.25
C THR A 635 -25.52 7.62 -0.61
N SER A 636 -24.70 7.11 0.32
CA SER A 636 -24.93 5.77 0.92
C SER A 636 -24.41 5.69 2.35
N ASN A 637 -25.32 5.59 3.32
CA ASN A 637 -25.01 5.27 4.72
C ASN A 637 -24.51 3.80 4.81
N ILE A 638 -23.21 3.59 4.56
CA ILE A 638 -22.54 2.29 4.71
C ILE A 638 -21.74 2.24 6.01
N ILE A 639 -22.10 1.32 6.90
CA ILE A 639 -21.45 1.18 8.21
C ILE A 639 -19.98 0.73 8.06
N MET A 640 -19.12 1.22 8.93
CA MET A 640 -17.67 0.95 8.85
C MET A 640 -17.33 -0.55 8.93
N SER A 641 -18.05 -1.34 9.73
CA SER A 641 -17.87 -2.79 9.83
C SER A 641 -18.08 -3.50 8.48
N SER A 642 -19.01 -3.04 7.63
CA SER A 642 -19.23 -3.65 6.31
C SER A 642 -18.18 -3.24 5.27
N LEU A 643 -17.54 -2.08 5.45
CA LEU A 643 -16.43 -1.62 4.60
C LEU A 643 -15.12 -2.35 4.89
N ILE A 644 -14.90 -2.81 6.11
CA ILE A 644 -13.67 -3.53 6.50
C ILE A 644 -13.75 -5.04 6.30
N GLY A 645 -14.67 -5.53 5.45
CA GLY A 645 -14.76 -6.96 5.18
C GLY A 645 -15.48 -7.77 6.25
N ASN A 646 -15.89 -7.15 7.36
CA ASN A 646 -16.70 -7.82 8.37
C ASN A 646 -18.14 -7.98 7.91
N GLY A 647 -18.70 -7.09 7.09
CA GLY A 647 -20.12 -7.18 6.68
C GLY A 647 -21.08 -6.61 7.74
N ARG A 648 -22.39 -6.55 7.45
CA ARG A 648 -23.37 -6.05 8.41
C ARG A 648 -23.69 -7.08 9.50
N PRO A 649 -23.68 -6.72 10.79
CA PRO A 649 -24.03 -7.66 11.87
C PRO A 649 -25.41 -8.33 11.73
N TYR A 650 -26.43 -7.66 11.18
CA TYR A 650 -27.81 -8.18 11.16
C TYR A 650 -28.21 -8.98 9.91
N SER A 651 -27.49 -8.85 8.80
CA SER A 651 -27.88 -9.47 7.51
C SER A 651 -27.72 -10.99 7.48
N TRP A 652 -27.26 -11.62 8.57
CA TRP A 652 -26.87 -13.03 8.64
C TRP A 652 -27.74 -13.88 9.60
N GLY A 653 -28.86 -13.35 10.10
CA GLY A 653 -29.82 -14.07 10.92
C GLY A 653 -31.17 -13.35 11.12
N THR A 654 -32.20 -14.07 11.58
CA THR A 654 -33.54 -13.52 11.85
C THR A 654 -33.66 -12.84 13.22
N THR A 655 -32.76 -13.14 14.17
CA THR A 655 -32.83 -12.59 15.53
C THR A 655 -31.70 -11.60 15.80
N ARG A 656 -32.07 -10.38 16.23
CA ARG A 656 -31.20 -9.27 16.58
C ARG A 656 -30.68 -9.43 18.02
N ILE A 657 -29.53 -8.83 18.36
CA ILE A 657 -29.21 -8.57 19.78
C ILE A 657 -30.24 -7.55 20.27
N SER A 658 -31.17 -8.04 21.06
CA SER A 658 -32.26 -7.23 21.58
C SER A 658 -31.81 -6.53 22.86
N PRO A 659 -32.45 -5.40 23.20
CA PRO A 659 -32.36 -4.88 24.55
C PRO A 659 -32.69 -5.99 25.54
N ALA A 660 -31.99 -6.01 26.68
CA ALA A 660 -32.44 -6.84 27.80
C ALA A 660 -33.89 -6.47 28.15
N PRO A 661 -34.74 -7.44 28.56
CA PRO A 661 -36.13 -7.16 28.92
C PRO A 661 -36.24 -5.99 29.89
N THR A 662 -37.17 -5.08 29.62
CA THR A 662 -37.36 -3.91 30.47
C THR A 662 -38.33 -4.21 31.61
N ILE A 663 -38.30 -3.33 32.62
CA ILE A 663 -39.21 -3.31 33.77
C ILE A 663 -40.67 -3.08 33.33
N ASP A 664 -40.89 -2.56 32.12
CA ASP A 664 -42.22 -2.28 31.57
C ASP A 664 -42.86 -3.52 30.93
N ASN A 665 -44.17 -3.61 31.06
CA ASN A 665 -44.89 -4.84 31.33
C ASN A 665 -45.10 -5.83 30.17
N THR A 666 -44.39 -5.70 29.06
CA THR A 666 -44.72 -6.38 27.79
C THR A 666 -43.69 -7.40 27.30
N THR A 667 -42.49 -7.48 27.90
CA THR A 667 -41.39 -8.35 27.41
C THR A 667 -40.65 -9.18 28.49
N ALA A 668 -41.05 -9.10 29.76
CA ALA A 668 -40.38 -9.82 30.84
C ALA A 668 -40.64 -11.35 30.82
N TYR A 669 -39.63 -12.11 31.22
CA TYR A 669 -39.71 -13.56 31.41
C TYR A 669 -40.61 -13.88 32.63
N LEU A 670 -41.51 -14.86 32.48
CA LEU A 670 -42.51 -15.46 33.39
C LEU A 670 -43.08 -14.60 34.52
N SER A 671 -44.42 -14.54 34.62
CA SER A 671 -45.09 -13.85 35.73
C SER A 671 -45.66 -14.83 36.77
N ALA A 672 -45.26 -14.66 38.03
CA ALA A 672 -45.92 -15.28 39.17
C ALA A 672 -46.84 -14.25 39.85
N ARG A 673 -47.97 -14.70 40.41
CA ARG A 673 -48.91 -13.83 41.13
C ARG A 673 -49.14 -14.35 42.54
N THR A 674 -49.08 -13.44 43.51
CA THR A 674 -49.55 -13.67 44.88
C THR A 674 -50.37 -12.47 45.35
N THR A 675 -50.89 -12.52 46.57
CA THR A 675 -51.59 -11.40 47.20
C THR A 675 -50.85 -10.92 48.44
N LEU A 676 -50.97 -9.65 48.79
CA LEU A 676 -50.48 -9.14 50.08
C LEU A 676 -51.33 -9.67 51.23
N SER A 677 -50.69 -10.25 52.25
CA SER A 677 -51.37 -10.84 53.42
C SER A 677 -51.62 -9.85 54.55
N THR A 678 -50.97 -8.68 54.54
CA THR A 678 -51.18 -7.60 55.52
C THR A 678 -51.24 -6.23 54.84
N LYS A 679 -51.95 -5.27 55.45
CA LYS A 679 -51.90 -3.85 55.02
C LYS A 679 -50.55 -3.27 55.41
N LEU A 680 -49.87 -2.61 54.48
CA LEU A 680 -48.49 -2.13 54.67
C LEU A 680 -48.32 -0.69 54.15
N ALA A 681 -47.47 0.08 54.83
CA ALA A 681 -47.21 1.50 54.56
C ALA A 681 -45.72 1.82 54.87
N GLY A 682 -45.01 2.48 53.95
CA GLY A 682 -43.65 3.02 54.19
C GLY A 682 -42.55 1.99 54.49
N THR A 683 -42.86 0.70 54.48
CA THR A 683 -41.94 -0.40 54.76
C THR A 683 -41.34 -0.98 53.47
N ASN A 684 -40.18 -1.62 53.59
CA ASN A 684 -39.57 -2.45 52.56
C ASN A 684 -39.87 -3.95 52.73
N ILE A 685 -40.59 -4.38 53.76
CA ILE A 685 -40.91 -5.78 54.01
C ILE A 685 -42.38 -6.04 53.65
N LEU A 686 -42.61 -6.93 52.68
CA LEU A 686 -43.93 -7.37 52.24
C LEU A 686 -44.22 -8.76 52.81
N ASN A 687 -45.31 -8.87 53.56
CA ASN A 687 -45.91 -10.16 53.86
C ASN A 687 -46.80 -10.55 52.68
N VAL A 688 -46.46 -11.67 52.04
CA VAL A 688 -47.20 -12.20 50.88
C VAL A 688 -47.95 -13.46 51.28
N GLY A 689 -49.08 -13.73 50.64
CA GLY A 689 -49.82 -14.98 50.76
C GLY A 689 -49.06 -16.15 50.15
N SER A 690 -49.64 -17.35 50.25
CA SER A 690 -49.08 -18.57 49.65
C SER A 690 -48.80 -18.35 48.16
N LEU A 691 -47.54 -18.48 47.76
CA LEU A 691 -47.13 -18.44 46.36
C LEU A 691 -47.87 -19.53 45.59
N SER A 692 -48.53 -19.17 44.47
CA SER A 692 -49.37 -20.09 43.68
C SER A 692 -48.60 -21.37 43.28
N PRO A 693 -49.25 -22.56 43.23
CA PRO A 693 -48.61 -23.84 42.88
C PRO A 693 -48.09 -23.93 41.44
N SER A 694 -48.29 -22.92 40.60
CA SER A 694 -47.87 -22.94 39.19
C SER A 694 -46.37 -22.69 38.95
N GLY A 695 -45.51 -22.80 39.97
CA GLY A 695 -44.18 -23.39 39.76
C GLY A 695 -42.95 -22.48 39.58
N THR A 696 -42.88 -21.27 40.14
CA THR A 696 -41.57 -20.60 40.35
C THR A 696 -41.61 -19.57 41.49
N ASN A 697 -40.77 -19.74 42.51
CA ASN A 697 -40.66 -18.80 43.64
C ASN A 697 -39.94 -17.50 43.21
N PRO A 698 -40.27 -16.33 43.78
CA PRO A 698 -39.55 -15.09 43.53
C PRO A 698 -38.09 -15.21 43.98
N ARG A 699 -37.19 -14.57 43.25
CA ARG A 699 -35.74 -14.56 43.49
C ARG A 699 -35.29 -13.16 43.92
N VAL A 700 -34.16 -13.08 44.60
CA VAL A 700 -33.48 -11.80 44.79
C VAL A 700 -33.08 -11.25 43.42
N GLY A 701 -33.41 -9.99 43.15
CA GLY A 701 -33.24 -9.33 41.86
C GLY A 701 -34.50 -9.27 40.99
N ASP A 702 -35.53 -10.08 41.27
CA ASP A 702 -36.77 -10.05 40.51
C ASP A 702 -37.50 -8.72 40.69
N VAL A 703 -38.28 -8.36 39.66
CA VAL A 703 -39.13 -7.19 39.69
C VAL A 703 -40.51 -7.54 40.24
N LEU A 704 -41.01 -6.68 41.09
CA LEU A 704 -42.28 -6.78 41.78
C LEU A 704 -43.16 -5.58 41.41
N GLN A 705 -44.37 -5.85 40.94
CA GLN A 705 -45.39 -4.85 40.70
C GLN A 705 -46.65 -5.12 41.53
N ILE A 706 -47.13 -4.08 42.18
CA ILE A 706 -48.34 -4.11 43.00
C ILE A 706 -49.51 -3.54 42.20
N SER A 707 -50.62 -4.29 42.13
CA SER A 707 -51.81 -3.88 41.39
C SER A 707 -52.35 -2.55 41.92
N GLY A 708 -52.53 -1.57 41.02
CA GLY A 708 -52.99 -0.23 41.37
C GLY A 708 -51.88 0.75 41.78
N GLN A 709 -50.60 0.34 41.74
CA GLN A 709 -49.45 1.23 41.89
C GLN A 709 -48.64 1.34 40.59
N SER A 710 -48.14 2.55 40.30
CA SER A 710 -47.23 2.81 39.17
C SER A 710 -45.76 2.53 39.51
N THR A 711 -45.41 2.53 40.80
CA THR A 711 -44.06 2.22 41.26
C THR A 711 -43.74 0.74 41.08
N VAL A 712 -42.56 0.47 40.54
CA VAL A 712 -42.03 -0.87 40.37
C VAL A 712 -40.90 -1.10 41.37
N TYR A 713 -40.89 -2.26 42.02
CA TYR A 713 -40.01 -2.57 43.14
C TYR A 713 -39.06 -3.71 42.76
N THR A 714 -37.85 -3.73 43.33
CA THR A 714 -36.89 -4.84 43.18
C THR A 714 -36.86 -5.67 44.44
N VAL A 715 -36.90 -7.00 44.33
CA VAL A 715 -36.78 -7.91 45.46
C VAL A 715 -35.32 -7.97 45.92
N THR A 716 -35.04 -7.62 47.17
CA THR A 716 -33.69 -7.60 47.77
C THR A 716 -33.43 -8.76 48.73
N ALA A 717 -34.49 -9.39 49.25
CA ALA A 717 -34.39 -10.63 50.01
C ALA A 717 -35.69 -11.44 49.88
N VAL A 718 -35.56 -12.77 49.95
CA VAL A 718 -36.70 -13.70 49.86
C VAL A 718 -36.64 -14.66 51.04
N VAL A 719 -37.71 -14.69 51.85
CA VAL A 719 -37.98 -15.76 52.81
C VAL A 719 -39.19 -16.52 52.30
N LEU A 720 -38.95 -17.72 51.77
CA LEU A 720 -39.98 -18.51 51.09
C LEU A 720 -41.21 -18.72 51.99
N GLY A 721 -42.39 -18.37 51.47
CA GLY A 721 -43.68 -18.58 52.14
C GLY A 721 -44.05 -17.59 53.25
N THR A 722 -43.24 -16.55 53.53
CA THR A 722 -43.50 -15.62 54.65
C THR A 722 -43.29 -14.15 54.28
N THR A 723 -42.07 -13.73 53.92
CA THR A 723 -41.71 -12.32 53.74
C THR A 723 -40.80 -12.08 52.54
N LEU A 724 -41.01 -10.95 51.85
CA LEU A 724 -40.14 -10.43 50.82
C LEU A 724 -39.61 -9.06 51.24
N THR A 725 -38.33 -8.78 50.99
CA THR A 725 -37.80 -7.42 51.13
C THR A 725 -37.68 -6.79 49.76
N ILE A 726 -38.06 -5.52 49.63
CA ILE A 726 -38.04 -4.76 48.37
C ILE A 726 -37.21 -3.49 48.48
N SER A 727 -36.85 -2.90 47.34
CA SER A 727 -36.32 -1.55 47.23
C SER A 727 -36.90 -0.86 45.99
N PRO A 728 -37.28 0.42 46.03
CA PRO A 728 -37.36 1.29 47.21
C PRO A 728 -38.47 0.87 48.20
N ASN A 729 -38.58 1.53 49.36
CA ASN A 729 -39.70 1.32 50.28
C ASN A 729 -41.03 1.66 49.59
N LEU A 730 -42.14 1.07 50.07
CA LEU A 730 -43.48 1.39 49.58
C LEU A 730 -43.73 2.91 49.63
N THR A 731 -44.06 3.48 48.46
CA THR A 731 -44.32 4.91 48.28
C THR A 731 -45.73 5.32 48.70
N ALA A 732 -46.65 4.35 48.81
CA ALA A 732 -48.03 4.54 49.22
C ALA A 732 -48.60 3.30 49.95
N ASN A 733 -49.67 3.52 50.73
CA ASN A 733 -50.37 2.46 51.46
C ASN A 733 -50.93 1.40 50.50
N VAL A 734 -50.72 0.12 50.83
CA VAL A 734 -51.30 -1.00 50.07
C VAL A 734 -52.19 -1.83 50.98
N ASN A 735 -53.42 -2.11 50.53
CA ASN A 735 -54.39 -2.90 51.27
C ASN A 735 -54.08 -4.41 51.18
N THR A 736 -54.61 -5.19 52.12
CA THR A 736 -54.62 -6.66 52.07
C THR A 736 -55.36 -7.16 50.83
N GLY A 737 -54.90 -8.27 50.25
CA GLY A 737 -55.55 -8.91 49.09
C GLY A 737 -55.18 -8.31 47.72
N VAL A 738 -54.36 -7.25 47.69
CA VAL A 738 -53.87 -6.66 46.44
C VAL A 738 -52.92 -7.62 45.74
N ASN A 739 -53.12 -7.81 44.43
CA ASN A 739 -52.27 -8.67 43.61
C ASN A 739 -50.86 -8.10 43.50
N VAL A 740 -49.88 -8.96 43.74
CA VAL A 740 -48.45 -8.73 43.53
C VAL A 740 -48.01 -9.63 42.39
N THR A 741 -47.50 -9.01 41.32
CA THR A 741 -46.98 -9.71 40.15
C THR A 741 -45.46 -9.66 40.17
N PHE A 742 -44.82 -10.81 40.04
CA PHE A 742 -43.37 -10.94 39.90
C PHE A 742 -43.01 -11.06 38.43
N LYS A 743 -41.86 -10.50 38.06
CA LYS A 743 -41.30 -10.57 36.71
C LYS A 743 -39.81 -10.82 36.81
N GLN A 744 -39.34 -11.83 36.09
CA GLN A 744 -37.91 -12.11 36.01
C GLN A 744 -37.28 -11.24 34.93
N ILE A 745 -36.24 -10.50 35.30
CA ILE A 745 -35.39 -9.80 34.36
C ILE A 745 -34.11 -10.60 34.21
N GLY A 746 -33.86 -11.10 33.00
CA GLY A 746 -32.59 -11.73 32.67
C GLY A 746 -31.53 -10.69 32.36
N TYR A 747 -30.28 -11.01 32.66
CA TYR A 747 -29.10 -10.23 32.29
C TYR A 747 -29.03 -9.89 30.79
N MET A 748 -29.54 -10.80 29.96
CA MET A 748 -29.72 -10.59 28.52
C MET A 748 -31.02 -11.24 28.05
N HIS A 749 -31.42 -10.96 26.80
CA HIS A 749 -32.55 -11.63 26.20
C HIS A 749 -32.16 -13.05 25.75
N TYR A 750 -32.84 -14.08 26.27
CA TYR A 750 -32.48 -15.49 26.11
C TYR A 750 -32.72 -16.03 24.69
N GLU A 751 -33.48 -15.32 23.86
CA GLU A 751 -33.61 -15.64 22.43
C GLU A 751 -32.63 -14.87 21.56
N ASP A 752 -31.81 -13.98 22.13
CA ASP A 752 -30.80 -13.27 21.34
C ASP A 752 -29.91 -14.29 20.62
N ASN A 753 -29.53 -13.93 19.40
CA ASN A 753 -28.58 -14.68 18.62
C ASN A 753 -27.51 -13.69 18.15
N PRO A 754 -26.23 -13.95 18.45
CA PRO A 754 -25.19 -12.98 18.18
C PRO A 754 -24.71 -13.03 16.74
N ARG A 755 -25.11 -14.00 15.89
CA ARG A 755 -24.51 -14.27 14.55
C ARG A 755 -23.72 -13.09 14.01
N ARG A 756 -22.41 -13.10 14.28
CA ARG A 756 -21.49 -12.01 13.94
C ARG A 756 -20.60 -12.45 12.78
N PRO A 757 -20.24 -11.51 11.89
CA PRO A 757 -19.55 -11.88 10.69
C PRO A 757 -18.01 -11.77 10.84
N ARG A 758 -17.32 -12.60 10.06
CA ARG A 758 -15.87 -12.60 9.77
C ARG A 758 -14.88 -12.19 10.86
N HIS A 759 -14.10 -11.14 10.59
CA HIS A 759 -12.91 -10.75 11.31
C HIS A 759 -13.19 -9.79 12.48
N GLN A 760 -14.47 -9.47 12.72
CA GLN A 760 -14.83 -8.49 13.74
C GLN A 760 -14.48 -9.01 15.14
N PHE A 761 -13.90 -8.13 15.97
CA PHE A 761 -13.41 -8.44 17.32
C PHE A 761 -12.22 -9.42 17.40
N TRP A 762 -11.71 -9.91 16.28
CA TRP A 762 -10.48 -10.72 16.27
C TRP A 762 -9.26 -9.82 16.35
N PHE A 763 -8.46 -10.00 17.39
CA PHE A 763 -7.15 -9.39 17.53
C PHE A 763 -6.09 -10.42 17.15
N GLY A 764 -5.48 -10.23 15.99
CA GLY A 764 -4.49 -11.17 15.47
C GLY A 764 -3.87 -10.76 14.15
N PRO A 765 -2.96 -11.58 13.63
CA PRO A 765 -2.22 -11.30 12.39
C PRO A 765 -3.13 -11.03 11.19
N MET A 766 -4.22 -11.79 11.00
CA MET A 766 -5.12 -11.58 9.85
C MET A 766 -5.80 -10.20 9.88
N THR A 767 -6.31 -9.77 11.04
CA THR A 767 -6.99 -8.48 11.16
C THR A 767 -6.01 -7.32 11.13
N PHE A 768 -4.79 -7.52 11.62
CA PHE A 768 -3.70 -6.58 11.43
C PHE A 768 -3.33 -6.40 9.96
N ILE A 769 -3.19 -7.49 9.19
CA ILE A 769 -2.84 -7.41 7.76
C ILE A 769 -3.94 -6.70 6.96
N ASP A 770 -5.21 -6.97 7.26
CA ASP A 770 -6.31 -6.20 6.67
C ASP A 770 -6.21 -4.72 7.10
N PHE A 771 -6.07 -4.40 8.38
CA PHE A 771 -5.90 -3.02 8.87
C PHE A 771 -4.83 -2.24 8.10
N VAL A 772 -3.64 -2.81 7.93
CA VAL A 772 -2.55 -2.13 7.21
C VAL A 772 -2.65 -2.25 5.68
N GLY A 773 -3.63 -2.96 5.14
CA GLY A 773 -3.83 -3.19 3.70
C GLY A 773 -5.21 -2.80 3.16
N ASN A 774 -6.08 -2.21 3.98
CA ASN A 774 -7.48 -2.05 3.67
C ASN A 774 -7.73 -0.89 2.69
N TYR A 775 -8.22 -1.24 1.50
CA TYR A 775 -8.51 -0.27 0.44
C TYR A 775 -9.67 0.67 0.79
N ASN A 776 -10.74 0.15 1.40
CA ASN A 776 -11.94 0.91 1.74
C ASN A 776 -11.72 1.92 2.85
N THR A 777 -10.75 1.72 3.75
CA THR A 777 -10.32 2.71 4.75
C THR A 777 -9.18 3.61 4.23
N GLY A 778 -8.65 3.35 3.04
CA GLY A 778 -7.50 4.08 2.50
C GLY A 778 -6.22 3.88 3.31
N GLN A 779 -6.14 2.81 4.10
CA GLN A 779 -4.97 2.42 4.88
C GLN A 779 -4.14 1.43 4.05
N LEU A 780 -3.30 1.98 3.17
CA LEU A 780 -2.43 1.21 2.31
C LEU A 780 -1.00 1.34 2.80
N ARG A 781 -0.65 0.42 3.70
CA ARG A 781 0.55 0.50 4.55
C ARG A 781 1.28 -0.84 4.70
N TRP A 782 1.04 -1.80 3.81
CA TRP A 782 1.89 -2.98 3.64
C TRP A 782 3.34 -2.60 3.31
N PRO A 783 4.33 -3.39 3.74
CA PRO A 783 5.70 -3.12 3.39
C PRO A 783 5.93 -3.47 1.91
N GLY A 784 6.85 -2.78 1.24
CA GLY A 784 7.04 -2.96 -0.21
C GLY A 784 7.56 -4.34 -0.61
N ASN A 785 8.15 -5.07 0.34
CA ASN A 785 8.62 -6.45 0.20
C ASN A 785 7.61 -7.52 0.67
N ALA A 786 6.42 -7.12 1.15
CA ALA A 786 5.36 -8.10 1.35
C ALA A 786 4.98 -8.73 0.00
N PRO A 787 4.59 -10.02 -0.02
CA PRO A 787 4.14 -10.69 -1.22
C PRO A 787 2.73 -10.24 -1.64
N GLU A 788 2.56 -8.94 -1.88
CA GLU A 788 1.36 -8.38 -2.49
C GLU A 788 1.23 -8.92 -3.92
N ALA A 789 0.11 -9.60 -4.21
CA ALA A 789 -0.16 -10.48 -5.34
C ALA A 789 0.70 -10.25 -6.60
N GLN A 790 0.16 -9.50 -7.56
CA GLN A 790 0.77 -9.37 -8.87
C GLN A 790 2.01 -8.46 -8.79
N SER A 791 1.96 -7.43 -7.92
CA SER A 791 3.05 -6.46 -7.76
C SER A 791 4.36 -7.09 -7.29
N TRP A 792 4.33 -8.04 -6.35
CA TRP A 792 5.52 -8.70 -5.83
C TRP A 792 6.20 -9.59 -6.86
N ALA A 793 5.42 -10.40 -7.58
CA ALA A 793 5.96 -11.25 -8.64
C ALA A 793 6.52 -10.41 -9.80
N CYS A 794 5.91 -9.26 -10.11
CA CYS A 794 6.41 -8.33 -11.13
C CYS A 794 7.75 -7.72 -10.70
N LYS A 795 7.85 -7.20 -9.46
CA LYS A 795 9.10 -6.68 -8.89
C LYS A 795 10.21 -7.72 -8.88
N THR A 796 9.89 -8.95 -8.48
CA THR A 796 10.85 -10.06 -8.47
C THR A 796 11.33 -10.39 -9.88
N GLY A 797 10.42 -10.45 -10.86
CA GLY A 797 10.76 -10.65 -12.26
C GLY A 797 11.67 -9.54 -12.82
N ILE A 798 11.35 -8.28 -12.54
CA ILE A 798 12.16 -7.12 -12.93
C ILE A 798 13.52 -7.16 -12.23
N GLU A 799 13.59 -7.47 -10.93
CA GLU A 799 14.86 -7.60 -10.21
C GLU A 799 15.76 -8.66 -10.84
N VAL A 800 15.21 -9.84 -11.14
CA VAL A 800 15.96 -10.91 -11.80
C VAL A 800 16.42 -10.47 -13.18
N ALA A 801 15.57 -9.80 -13.95
CA ALA A 801 15.95 -9.25 -15.26
C ALA A 801 17.07 -8.20 -15.15
N LEU A 802 17.01 -7.29 -14.18
CA LEU A 802 18.05 -6.28 -13.94
C LEU A 802 19.38 -6.92 -13.51
N ARG A 803 19.35 -7.97 -12.70
CA ARG A 803 20.55 -8.74 -12.33
C ARG A 803 21.12 -9.49 -13.52
N ASP A 804 20.27 -10.08 -14.36
CA ASP A 804 20.69 -10.76 -15.59
C ASP A 804 21.30 -9.77 -16.59
N MET A 805 20.69 -8.60 -16.78
CA MET A 805 21.21 -7.49 -17.57
C MET A 805 22.62 -7.09 -17.16
N ARG A 806 22.84 -6.89 -15.86
CA ARG A 806 24.15 -6.50 -15.33
C ARG A 806 25.25 -7.48 -15.76
N VAL A 807 24.94 -8.77 -15.82
CA VAL A 807 25.91 -9.83 -16.12
C VAL A 807 26.00 -10.11 -17.62
N ASN A 808 24.87 -10.33 -18.31
CA ASN A 808 24.83 -10.90 -19.67
C ASN A 808 24.59 -9.87 -20.78
N CYS A 809 23.98 -8.72 -20.47
CA CYS A 809 23.65 -7.67 -21.44
C CYS A 809 23.93 -6.30 -20.81
N PRO A 810 25.20 -6.02 -20.47
CA PRO A 810 25.54 -4.92 -19.59
C PRO A 810 25.13 -3.60 -20.20
N ASN A 811 24.12 -2.98 -19.58
CA ASN A 811 23.74 -1.62 -19.88
C ASN A 811 24.21 -0.70 -18.76
N ASP A 812 24.78 0.43 -19.12
CA ASP A 812 25.39 1.38 -18.20
C ASP A 812 24.42 2.47 -17.73
N TYR A 813 23.26 2.61 -18.37
CA TYR A 813 22.22 3.57 -17.97
C TYR A 813 20.81 2.99 -18.02
N ILE A 814 20.22 2.76 -16.84
CA ILE A 814 18.86 2.24 -16.68
C ILE A 814 18.10 3.04 -15.65
N SER A 815 16.82 3.30 -15.85
CA SER A 815 15.96 3.86 -14.81
C SER A 815 14.69 3.04 -14.63
N THR A 816 14.19 3.01 -13.40
CA THR A 816 12.86 2.48 -13.09
C THR A 816 11.92 3.61 -12.70
N ILE A 817 10.73 3.56 -13.27
CA ILE A 817 9.63 4.50 -13.02
C ILE A 817 8.44 3.66 -12.61
N PHE A 818 7.79 4.05 -11.52
CA PHE A 818 6.51 3.49 -11.13
C PHE A 818 5.39 4.45 -11.50
N TYR A 819 4.19 3.93 -11.76
CA TYR A 819 3.04 4.79 -12.03
C TYR A 819 1.75 4.23 -11.43
N SER A 820 0.80 5.14 -11.24
CA SER A 820 -0.62 4.87 -11.01
C SER A 820 -1.45 6.09 -11.44
N SER A 821 -2.67 6.26 -10.94
CA SER A 821 -3.48 7.46 -11.21
C SER A 821 -2.81 8.71 -10.64
N PRO A 822 -2.80 9.84 -11.38
CA PRO A 822 -2.30 11.09 -10.84
C PRO A 822 -3.08 11.53 -9.61
N THR A 823 -2.34 11.93 -8.58
CA THR A 823 -2.87 12.52 -7.36
C THR A 823 -2.45 13.99 -7.31
N THR A 824 -3.23 14.84 -6.65
CA THR A 824 -2.90 16.27 -6.50
C THR A 824 -1.52 16.48 -5.84
N HIS A 825 -0.94 17.67 -6.02
CA HIS A 825 0.42 18.06 -5.59
C HIS A 825 0.81 17.70 -4.15
N ARG A 826 -0.14 17.41 -3.25
CA ARG A 826 0.11 17.02 -1.85
C ARG A 826 0.17 15.51 -1.59
N GLN A 827 -0.10 14.67 -2.59
CA GLN A 827 -0.34 13.23 -2.43
C GLN A 827 0.34 12.35 -3.49
N ALA A 828 1.31 12.87 -4.26
CA ALA A 828 2.03 12.15 -5.32
C ALA A 828 2.90 10.98 -4.80
N LYS A 829 2.22 9.91 -4.36
CA LYS A 829 2.81 8.68 -3.80
C LYS A 829 3.60 7.88 -4.85
N THR A 830 3.34 8.09 -6.15
CA THR A 830 3.82 7.20 -7.23
C THR A 830 4.89 7.78 -8.13
N ALA A 831 5.45 8.95 -7.86
CA ALA A 831 6.57 9.49 -8.65
C ALA A 831 7.96 9.01 -8.17
N LEU A 832 8.04 7.78 -7.64
CA LEU A 832 9.29 7.13 -7.28
C LEU A 832 10.11 6.87 -8.55
N ARG A 833 11.32 7.42 -8.59
CA ARG A 833 12.27 7.29 -9.71
C ARG A 833 13.62 6.86 -9.18
N SER A 834 14.23 5.89 -9.84
CA SER A 834 15.62 5.53 -9.58
C SER A 834 16.42 5.56 -10.87
N ILE A 835 17.67 6.02 -10.78
CA ILE A 835 18.61 6.05 -11.90
C ILE A 835 19.78 5.13 -11.56
N GLY A 836 19.97 4.15 -12.42
CA GLY A 836 21.10 3.27 -12.52
C GLY A 836 22.13 3.85 -13.49
N ASP A 837 23.27 4.23 -12.94
CA ASP A 837 24.55 4.25 -13.65
C ASP A 837 25.22 2.87 -13.44
N SER A 838 26.30 2.57 -14.16
CA SER A 838 27.13 1.35 -14.04
C SER A 838 27.53 0.95 -12.60
N GLY A 839 27.48 1.88 -11.64
CA GLY A 839 27.69 1.63 -10.20
C GLY A 839 26.42 1.51 -9.33
N HIS A 840 25.21 1.61 -9.89
CA HIS A 840 23.96 1.83 -9.14
C HIS A 840 22.81 0.84 -9.44
N TYR A 841 23.06 -0.31 -10.07
CA TYR A 841 22.04 -1.38 -10.23
C TYR A 841 21.36 -1.76 -8.90
N ASN A 842 22.13 -1.83 -7.81
CA ASN A 842 21.58 -2.10 -6.48
C ASN A 842 20.58 -1.03 -6.03
N ARG A 843 20.81 0.24 -6.38
CA ARG A 843 19.88 1.33 -6.07
C ARG A 843 18.57 1.17 -6.81
N VAL A 844 18.63 0.78 -8.09
CA VAL A 844 17.45 0.50 -8.91
C VAL A 844 16.67 -0.68 -8.35
N ILE A 845 17.34 -1.78 -8.00
CA ILE A 845 16.73 -2.95 -7.37
C ILE A 845 16.10 -2.59 -6.02
N ASN A 846 16.81 -1.87 -5.16
CA ASN A 846 16.30 -1.48 -3.85
C ASN A 846 15.08 -0.55 -3.94
N SER A 847 14.97 0.25 -5.01
CA SER A 847 13.80 1.10 -5.24
C SER A 847 12.52 0.34 -5.55
N LEU A 848 12.59 -0.94 -5.94
CA LEU A 848 11.42 -1.82 -6.12
C LEU A 848 10.75 -2.14 -4.77
N TRP A 849 11.52 -2.09 -3.68
CA TRP A 849 11.13 -2.62 -2.37
C TRP A 849 10.99 -1.55 -1.30
N PHE A 850 11.79 -0.49 -1.38
CA PHE A 850 11.97 0.48 -0.29
C PHE A 850 11.72 1.92 -0.75
N PRO A 851 11.36 2.82 0.19
CA PRO A 851 11.18 4.23 -0.10
C PRO A 851 12.53 4.96 -0.25
N PRO A 852 12.57 6.15 -0.90
CA PRO A 852 13.81 6.90 -1.16
C PRO A 852 14.62 7.24 0.09
N SER A 853 13.97 7.59 1.18
CA SER A 853 14.63 7.86 2.47
C SER A 853 15.45 6.67 2.98
N VAL A 854 15.10 5.45 2.59
CA VAL A 854 15.75 4.21 3.02
C VAL A 854 16.87 3.81 2.06
N TYR A 855 16.59 3.64 0.77
CA TYR A 855 17.59 3.12 -0.18
C TYR A 855 18.64 4.14 -0.61
N ASN A 856 18.46 5.43 -0.29
CA ASN A 856 19.49 6.45 -0.50
C ASN A 856 20.29 6.77 0.77
N SER A 857 20.00 6.11 1.89
CA SER A 857 20.81 6.25 3.09
C SER A 857 22.20 5.65 2.87
N GLY A 858 23.25 6.30 3.38
CA GLY A 858 24.61 5.74 3.40
C GLY A 858 24.75 4.49 4.30
N SER A 859 23.67 4.07 4.97
CA SER A 859 23.61 2.92 5.88
C SER A 859 22.34 2.12 5.65
N MET A 860 22.22 1.55 4.45
CA MET A 860 21.14 0.62 4.13
C MET A 860 21.05 -0.55 5.10
N ALA A 861 22.06 -0.88 5.91
CA ALA A 861 21.92 -1.94 6.92
C ALA A 861 20.96 -1.59 8.07
N THR A 862 20.74 -0.31 8.37
CA THR A 862 20.01 0.15 9.57
C THR A 862 18.88 1.15 9.30
N ALA A 863 18.77 1.68 8.08
CA ALA A 863 17.72 2.65 7.75
C ALA A 863 16.31 2.05 7.78
N GLU A 864 15.42 2.72 8.52
CA GLU A 864 13.99 2.44 8.67
C GLU A 864 13.18 3.73 8.58
N ILE A 865 11.88 3.60 8.33
CA ILE A 865 10.92 4.69 8.46
C ILE A 865 9.71 4.27 9.27
N GLU A 866 9.08 5.25 9.89
CA GLU A 866 7.84 5.06 10.64
C GLU A 866 6.67 4.81 9.69
N TRP A 867 5.71 4.01 10.14
CA TRP A 867 4.52 3.64 9.36
C TRP A 867 3.75 4.84 8.81
N THR A 868 3.69 5.93 9.58
CA THR A 868 3.03 7.19 9.17
C THR A 868 3.75 7.89 8.01
N SER A 869 5.04 7.65 7.84
CA SER A 869 5.88 8.22 6.78
C SER A 869 6.07 7.25 5.60
N GLY A 870 5.34 6.13 5.59
CA GLY A 870 5.42 5.07 4.57
C GLY A 870 4.75 5.38 3.22
N ASP A 871 4.31 6.61 2.98
CA ASP A 871 3.57 6.99 1.75
C ASP A 871 4.38 6.76 0.45
N LEU A 872 5.71 6.74 0.55
CA LEU A 872 6.64 6.56 -0.57
C LEU A 872 7.15 5.13 -0.74
N VAL A 873 6.56 4.16 -0.04
CA VAL A 873 6.86 2.76 -0.29
C VAL A 873 6.22 2.35 -1.62
N PRO A 874 6.96 1.71 -2.53
CA PRO A 874 6.41 1.23 -3.80
C PRO A 874 5.38 0.12 -3.53
N ARG A 875 4.10 0.44 -3.68
CA ARG A 875 2.95 -0.46 -3.42
C ARG A 875 1.91 -0.21 -4.51
N ALA A 876 1.08 -1.20 -4.80
CA ALA A 876 -0.08 -0.98 -5.66
C ALA A 876 -0.99 0.11 -5.02
N ASP A 877 -1.48 1.10 -5.78
CA ASP A 877 -2.45 2.15 -5.39
C ASP A 877 -3.05 2.87 -6.59
N GLY A 878 -4.27 3.39 -6.46
CA GLY A 878 -4.92 4.23 -7.47
C GLY A 878 -5.35 3.49 -8.74
N GLY A 879 -5.65 4.25 -9.79
CA GLY A 879 -6.05 3.74 -11.11
C GLY A 879 -4.85 3.45 -12.04
N THR A 880 -5.14 2.87 -13.19
CA THR A 880 -4.16 2.54 -14.24
C THR A 880 -3.97 3.76 -15.15
N GLY A 881 -2.96 4.57 -14.83
CA GLY A 881 -2.69 5.87 -15.48
C GLY A 881 -1.35 5.94 -16.19
N PRO A 882 -1.12 5.18 -17.28
CA PRO A 882 0.20 5.05 -17.90
C PRO A 882 0.78 6.34 -18.47
N GLY A 883 -0.07 7.33 -18.78
CA GLY A 883 0.40 8.66 -19.18
C GLY A 883 1.38 9.26 -18.17
N MET A 884 1.19 9.02 -16.87
CA MET A 884 2.11 9.45 -15.82
C MET A 884 3.51 8.84 -16.01
N GLY A 885 3.58 7.53 -16.25
CA GLY A 885 4.84 6.82 -16.48
C GLY A 885 5.58 7.36 -17.70
N PHE A 886 4.86 7.61 -18.80
CA PHE A 886 5.47 8.13 -20.03
C PHE A 886 5.93 9.59 -19.92
N LEU A 887 5.18 10.46 -19.21
CA LEU A 887 5.62 11.84 -18.92
C LEU A 887 6.96 11.84 -18.16
N LEU A 888 7.10 10.96 -17.16
CA LEU A 888 8.35 10.79 -16.41
C LEU A 888 9.45 10.18 -17.28
N ALA A 889 9.13 9.22 -18.15
CA ALA A 889 10.08 8.61 -19.07
C ALA A 889 10.66 9.64 -20.05
N TYR A 890 9.83 10.58 -20.53
CA TYR A 890 10.30 11.70 -21.35
C TYR A 890 11.39 12.50 -20.61
N ASN A 891 11.17 12.84 -19.35
CA ASN A 891 12.14 13.59 -18.53
C ASN A 891 13.42 12.78 -18.28
N GLN A 892 13.31 11.46 -18.07
CA GLN A 892 14.48 10.59 -17.89
C GLN A 892 15.36 10.50 -19.14
N LEU A 893 14.77 10.53 -20.34
CA LEU A 893 15.48 10.49 -21.61
C LEU A 893 15.99 11.86 -22.08
N SER A 894 15.49 12.95 -21.48
CA SER A 894 15.90 14.33 -21.77
C SER A 894 17.33 14.60 -21.34
N SER A 895 18.03 15.42 -22.14
CA SER A 895 19.37 15.93 -21.85
C SER A 895 19.35 17.29 -21.14
N SER A 896 18.18 17.73 -20.68
CA SER A 896 17.99 19.04 -20.04
C SER A 896 18.82 19.20 -18.78
N ARG A 897 19.48 20.35 -18.65
CA ARG A 897 20.49 20.56 -17.60
C ARG A 897 20.48 21.93 -16.95
N VAL A 898 19.62 22.84 -17.42
CA VAL A 898 19.58 24.21 -16.91
C VAL A 898 19.23 24.14 -15.43
N VAL A 899 19.87 25.01 -14.63
CA VAL A 899 19.56 25.15 -13.22
C VAL A 899 18.06 25.45 -13.11
N GLU A 900 17.36 24.73 -12.23
CA GLU A 900 15.89 24.75 -12.09
C GLU A 900 15.07 23.97 -13.14
N ASP A 901 15.68 23.27 -14.13
CA ASP A 901 14.96 22.43 -15.10
C ASP A 901 14.85 20.96 -14.66
N LEU A 902 15.80 20.08 -14.98
CA LEU A 902 15.75 18.66 -14.62
C LEU A 902 16.95 18.20 -13.79
N ARG A 903 18.16 18.31 -14.34
CA ARG A 903 19.37 17.67 -13.79
C ARG A 903 19.66 18.08 -12.35
N THR A 904 19.49 19.36 -12.03
CA THR A 904 19.77 19.95 -10.71
C THR A 904 18.52 20.44 -9.97
N TYR A 905 17.35 19.88 -10.29
CA TYR A 905 16.09 20.34 -9.71
C TYR A 905 15.88 19.92 -8.24
N ALA A 906 16.37 18.75 -7.82
CA ALA A 906 16.13 18.22 -6.47
C ALA A 906 16.95 18.95 -5.38
N ILE A 907 16.40 19.03 -4.16
CA ILE A 907 16.89 19.88 -3.05
C ILE A 907 18.34 19.61 -2.58
N ASN A 908 18.99 18.48 -2.92
CA ASN A 908 20.43 18.26 -2.66
C ASN A 908 21.23 17.81 -3.90
N SER A 909 20.83 18.28 -5.08
CA SER A 909 21.53 17.99 -6.35
C SER A 909 22.66 19.00 -6.68
N SER A 910 23.28 19.61 -5.65
CA SER A 910 24.23 20.71 -5.78
C SER A 910 25.58 20.38 -6.43
N SER A 911 25.90 19.10 -6.65
CA SER A 911 27.10 18.65 -7.37
C SER A 911 26.78 17.58 -8.41
N LEU A 912 27.59 17.53 -9.48
CA LEU A 912 27.46 16.48 -10.51
C LEU A 912 27.66 15.05 -9.96
N THR A 913 28.31 14.93 -8.81
CA THR A 913 28.61 13.67 -8.11
C THR A 913 27.59 13.31 -7.03
N SER A 914 26.63 14.19 -6.74
CA SER A 914 25.56 13.89 -5.78
C SER A 914 24.73 12.70 -6.27
N PRO A 915 24.40 11.71 -5.41
CA PRO A 915 23.46 10.66 -5.75
C PRO A 915 22.08 11.19 -6.18
N GLU A 916 21.73 12.42 -5.81
CA GLU A 916 20.45 13.07 -6.16
C GLU A 916 20.49 13.78 -7.51
N ASN A 917 21.67 13.97 -8.09
CA ASN A 917 21.83 14.59 -9.40
C ASN A 917 21.20 13.74 -10.52
N GLY A 918 20.34 14.37 -11.31
CA GLY A 918 19.65 13.75 -12.42
C GLY A 918 18.42 12.93 -12.05
N ILE A 919 18.07 12.73 -10.77
CA ILE A 919 16.98 11.84 -10.33
C ILE A 919 15.60 12.23 -10.90
N VAL A 920 15.44 13.51 -11.25
CA VAL A 920 14.22 14.08 -11.83
C VAL A 920 14.23 14.00 -13.36
N GLY A 921 15.35 13.63 -13.96
CA GLY A 921 15.61 13.57 -15.39
C GLY A 921 16.86 14.37 -15.77
N GLY A 922 17.09 14.56 -17.07
CA GLY A 922 18.15 15.46 -17.56
C GLY A 922 19.54 14.84 -17.74
N ARG A 923 19.69 13.55 -17.41
CA ARG A 923 20.91 12.74 -17.66
C ARG A 923 20.79 11.84 -18.88
N GLY A 924 19.74 12.00 -19.70
CA GLY A 924 19.59 11.27 -20.95
C GLY A 924 20.76 11.58 -21.91
N ARG A 925 21.44 10.52 -22.35
CA ARG A 925 22.71 10.63 -23.09
C ARG A 925 22.47 10.92 -24.56
N LYS A 926 23.14 11.94 -25.10
CA LYS A 926 23.06 12.26 -26.53
C LYS A 926 23.73 11.17 -27.36
N GLY A 927 23.06 10.70 -28.40
CA GLY A 927 23.56 9.62 -29.25
C GLY A 927 23.38 8.21 -28.70
N ALA A 928 22.84 8.01 -27.49
CA ALA A 928 22.46 6.68 -27.03
C ALA A 928 21.19 6.20 -27.73
N GLN A 929 21.05 4.88 -27.91
CA GLN A 929 19.79 4.29 -28.34
C GLN A 929 18.79 4.37 -27.19
N LYS A 930 17.64 5.03 -27.40
CA LYS A 930 16.62 5.18 -26.36
C LYS A 930 15.66 3.99 -26.40
N MET A 931 15.35 3.42 -25.25
CA MET A 931 14.44 2.29 -25.12
C MET A 931 13.55 2.46 -23.89
N ILE A 932 12.25 2.20 -24.07
CA ILE A 932 11.27 2.13 -23.00
C ILE A 932 10.70 0.72 -22.96
N ILE A 933 10.68 0.11 -21.78
CA ILE A 933 9.97 -1.14 -21.50
C ILE A 933 8.82 -0.78 -20.59
N TYR A 934 7.59 -0.82 -21.12
CA TYR A 934 6.37 -0.46 -20.42
C TYR A 934 5.60 -1.72 -20.05
N GLU A 935 5.37 -1.93 -18.76
CA GLU A 935 4.59 -3.06 -18.24
C GLU A 935 3.30 -2.56 -17.59
N THR A 936 2.20 -3.31 -17.76
CA THR A 936 0.89 -3.01 -17.14
C THR A 936 0.04 -4.26 -16.93
N ASP A 937 -0.75 -4.26 -15.85
CA ASP A 937 -1.73 -5.31 -15.57
C ASP A 937 -3.18 -4.95 -15.94
N GLY A 938 -3.44 -3.67 -16.15
CA GLY A 938 -4.77 -3.13 -16.40
C GLY A 938 -4.91 -2.45 -17.75
N ALA A 939 -6.16 -2.24 -18.16
CA ALA A 939 -6.47 -1.31 -19.24
C ALA A 939 -6.33 0.14 -18.73
N PRO A 940 -5.82 1.07 -19.55
CA PRO A 940 -5.75 2.49 -19.20
C PRO A 940 -7.14 3.03 -18.77
N ASN A 941 -7.23 3.61 -17.57
CA ASN A 941 -8.49 4.11 -16.99
C ASN A 941 -8.36 5.46 -16.24
N SER A 942 -7.14 5.99 -16.10
CA SER A 942 -6.86 7.30 -15.51
C SER A 942 -6.02 8.19 -16.43
N ASN A 943 -6.45 9.43 -16.63
CA ASN A 943 -5.71 10.42 -17.43
C ASN A 943 -4.57 11.07 -16.65
N ALA A 944 -3.51 11.46 -17.36
CA ALA A 944 -2.40 12.23 -16.80
C ALA A 944 -1.93 13.31 -17.77
N THR A 945 -1.97 14.57 -17.33
CA THR A 945 -1.53 15.72 -18.12
C THR A 945 -0.58 16.59 -17.31
N ALA A 946 0.38 17.20 -18.00
CA ALA A 946 1.32 18.15 -17.42
C ALA A 946 1.77 19.16 -18.49
N ASP A 947 2.17 20.34 -18.04
CA ASP A 947 2.71 21.37 -18.93
C ASP A 947 3.99 20.87 -19.60
N PHE A 948 4.04 21.03 -20.92
CA PHE A 948 5.22 20.73 -21.71
C PHE A 948 6.05 22.00 -21.88
N VAL A 949 7.29 21.96 -21.40
CA VAL A 949 8.26 23.02 -21.58
C VAL A 949 9.07 22.68 -22.83
N SER A 950 8.70 23.29 -23.96
CA SER A 950 9.47 23.21 -25.20
C SER A 950 10.64 24.19 -25.13
N LYS A 951 11.86 23.68 -25.02
CA LYS A 951 13.08 24.51 -25.04
C LYS A 951 13.95 24.12 -26.23
N THR A 952 14.18 25.10 -27.08
CA THR A 952 15.26 25.12 -28.07
C THR A 952 16.41 25.95 -27.49
N SER A 953 17.43 25.33 -26.90
CA SER A 953 18.69 26.04 -26.71
C SER A 953 19.53 25.86 -27.97
N VAL A 954 19.82 26.98 -28.63
CA VAL A 954 20.77 27.06 -29.74
C VAL A 954 22.16 27.12 -29.10
N ALA A 955 23.00 26.11 -29.34
CA ALA A 955 24.41 26.16 -28.98
C ALA A 955 25.13 27.26 -29.78
N ALA A 956 26.32 27.68 -29.36
CA ALA A 956 27.08 28.75 -30.02
C ALA A 956 27.47 28.43 -31.48
N ASP A 957 27.40 27.15 -31.87
CA ASP A 957 27.63 26.64 -33.22
C ASP A 957 26.33 26.49 -34.06
N GLY A 958 25.18 26.92 -33.53
CA GLY A 958 23.89 26.83 -34.20
C GLY A 958 23.11 25.53 -33.94
N THR A 959 23.64 24.60 -33.14
CA THR A 959 22.99 23.29 -32.91
C THR A 959 21.88 23.38 -31.87
N LEU A 960 20.66 22.92 -32.21
CA LEU A 960 19.54 22.85 -31.28
C LEU A 960 19.71 21.66 -30.31
N SER A 961 19.71 21.88 -28.99
CA SER A 961 19.74 20.77 -28.03
C SER A 961 18.37 20.43 -27.45
N ASN A 962 18.13 19.14 -27.22
CA ASN A 962 16.92 18.58 -26.64
C ASN A 962 16.85 18.85 -25.13
N ASP A 963 16.45 20.07 -24.79
CA ASP A 963 16.28 20.61 -23.44
C ASP A 963 14.80 20.62 -23.00
N SER A 964 13.92 20.01 -23.80
CA SER A 964 12.50 19.96 -23.49
C SER A 964 12.21 18.99 -22.34
N TYR A 965 11.14 19.25 -21.59
CA TYR A 965 10.69 18.42 -20.48
C TYR A 965 9.21 18.68 -20.12
N TYR A 966 8.62 17.78 -19.34
CA TYR A 966 7.31 17.99 -18.71
C TYR A 966 7.47 18.44 -17.26
N LYS A 967 6.59 19.33 -16.80
CA LYS A 967 6.50 19.76 -15.39
C LYS A 967 5.92 18.68 -14.49
N VAL A 968 6.67 17.59 -14.35
CA VAL A 968 6.41 16.45 -13.45
C VAL A 968 7.71 16.14 -12.71
N ARG A 969 8.03 16.98 -11.72
CA ARG A 969 9.33 17.09 -11.10
C ARG A 969 9.20 17.08 -9.58
N MET A 970 9.96 16.23 -8.89
CA MET A 970 10.00 16.24 -7.42
C MET A 970 11.22 17.04 -6.96
N TYR A 971 10.95 18.12 -6.24
CA TYR A 971 11.97 18.97 -5.62
C TYR A 971 12.49 18.33 -4.34
N ASP A 972 11.59 17.97 -3.42
CA ASP A 972 11.90 17.20 -2.21
C ASP A 972 11.21 15.84 -2.26
N ARG A 973 12.01 14.79 -2.40
CA ARG A 973 11.55 13.40 -2.46
C ARG A 973 11.16 12.82 -1.11
N ASN A 974 11.54 13.45 0.00
CA ASN A 974 11.20 13.00 1.34
C ASN A 974 9.98 13.76 1.89
N ASN A 975 9.63 14.90 1.28
CA ASN A 975 8.47 15.71 1.63
C ASN A 975 7.55 15.88 0.41
N THR A 976 6.56 14.99 0.26
CA THR A 976 5.57 15.05 -0.82
C THR A 976 4.68 16.30 -0.76
N GLY A 977 4.62 17.00 0.37
CA GLY A 977 3.85 18.24 0.55
C GLY A 977 4.58 19.52 0.15
N ASP A 978 5.85 19.46 -0.27
CA ASP A 978 6.60 20.66 -0.71
C ASP A 978 5.91 21.29 -1.93
N SER A 979 5.65 22.59 -1.87
CA SER A 979 4.92 23.33 -2.91
C SER A 979 5.67 23.42 -4.24
N ARG A 980 6.97 23.16 -4.26
CA ARG A 980 7.77 23.08 -5.48
C ARG A 980 7.62 21.72 -6.17
N ASN A 981 7.07 20.69 -5.52
CA ASN A 981 6.82 19.43 -6.20
C ASN A 981 5.75 19.62 -7.29
N GLU A 982 6.09 19.28 -8.52
CA GLU A 982 5.22 19.31 -9.68
C GLU A 982 4.74 17.90 -10.01
N SER A 983 3.43 17.74 -10.15
CA SER A 983 2.77 16.45 -10.41
C SER A 983 1.80 16.58 -11.58
N PRO A 984 1.53 15.48 -12.31
CA PRO A 984 0.53 15.53 -13.36
C PRO A 984 -0.85 15.74 -12.75
N ILE A 985 -1.75 16.36 -13.51
CA ILE A 985 -3.16 16.52 -13.16
C ILE A 985 -4.03 15.61 -14.03
N THR A 986 -5.15 15.17 -13.48
CA THR A 986 -6.19 14.46 -14.23
C THR A 986 -6.93 15.44 -15.14
N ASN A 987 -7.12 15.09 -16.42
CA ASN A 987 -7.89 15.88 -17.39
C ASN A 987 -9.13 15.08 -17.87
N THR A 988 -10.15 15.78 -18.38
CA THR A 988 -11.42 15.24 -18.90
C THR A 988 -11.38 14.86 -20.39
N GLY A 989 -10.23 14.97 -21.07
CA GLY A 989 -10.07 14.62 -22.50
C GLY A 989 -10.09 13.10 -22.77
N ASP A 990 -10.11 12.73 -24.05
CA ASP A 990 -10.05 11.31 -24.44
C ASP A 990 -8.75 10.65 -23.97
N LEU A 991 -8.90 9.53 -23.26
CA LEU A 991 -7.83 8.93 -22.50
C LEU A 991 -6.77 8.24 -23.36
N PHE A 992 -7.20 7.53 -24.39
CA PHE A 992 -6.29 6.86 -25.30
C PHE A 992 -5.56 7.87 -26.19
N THR A 993 -6.26 8.89 -26.68
CA THR A 993 -5.66 9.97 -27.47
C THR A 993 -4.56 10.67 -26.66
N ASN A 994 -4.86 11.05 -25.41
CA ASN A 994 -3.87 11.69 -24.55
C ASN A 994 -2.63 10.82 -24.32
N LEU A 995 -2.81 9.53 -24.02
CA LEU A 995 -1.72 8.58 -23.86
C LEU A 995 -0.87 8.48 -25.13
N TYR A 996 -1.50 8.26 -26.28
CA TYR A 996 -0.79 8.10 -27.54
C TYR A 996 -0.07 9.38 -27.96
N ASP A 997 -0.61 10.56 -27.68
CA ASP A 997 0.06 11.84 -27.93
C ASP A 997 1.33 12.01 -27.09
N ILE A 998 1.34 11.55 -25.83
CA ILE A 998 2.54 11.57 -24.98
C ILE A 998 3.60 10.62 -25.53
N VAL A 999 3.21 9.39 -25.88
CA VAL A 999 4.12 8.38 -26.47
C VAL A 999 4.66 8.87 -27.82
N GLN A 1000 3.82 9.47 -28.64
CA GLN A 1000 4.20 10.09 -29.92
C GLN A 1000 5.18 11.23 -29.69
N THR A 1001 4.94 12.09 -28.68
CA THR A 1001 5.87 13.18 -28.33
C THR A 1001 7.25 12.66 -27.96
N ILE A 1002 7.36 11.57 -27.19
CA ILE A 1002 8.64 10.91 -26.90
C ILE A 1002 9.32 10.44 -28.20
N CYS A 1003 8.54 9.85 -29.12
CA CYS A 1003 9.04 9.24 -30.35
C CYS A 1003 9.26 10.24 -31.50
N ASN A 1004 8.86 11.50 -31.36
CA ASN A 1004 9.13 12.55 -32.33
C ASN A 1004 10.64 12.76 -32.52
N ASN A 1005 11.02 13.36 -33.64
CA ASN A 1005 12.41 13.70 -33.90
C ASN A 1005 12.91 14.75 -32.88
N ASP A 1006 14.20 14.65 -32.55
CA ASP A 1006 14.86 15.68 -31.76
C ASP A 1006 14.91 17.01 -32.53
N ALA A 1007 15.07 18.11 -31.79
CA ALA A 1007 15.11 19.45 -32.37
C ALA A 1007 16.30 19.63 -33.34
N ALA A 1008 17.39 18.91 -33.14
CA ALA A 1008 18.60 18.98 -33.96
C ALA A 1008 18.44 18.39 -35.37
N ASN A 1009 17.58 17.38 -35.54
CA ASN A 1009 17.40 16.67 -36.82
C ASN A 1009 16.12 17.07 -37.57
N TRP A 1010 15.38 18.09 -37.12
CA TRP A 1010 14.16 18.53 -37.79
C TRP A 1010 14.35 19.86 -38.54
N THR A 1011 14.28 19.79 -39.87
CA THR A 1011 14.44 20.93 -40.80
C THR A 1011 13.28 21.94 -40.80
N GLY A 1012 12.35 21.86 -39.83
CA GLY A 1012 11.16 22.71 -39.72
C GLY A 1012 10.86 23.16 -38.28
N ALA A 1013 11.89 23.23 -37.43
CA ALA A 1013 11.75 23.62 -36.03
C ALA A 1013 11.05 24.98 -35.85
N THR A 1014 9.87 24.98 -35.22
CA THR A 1014 9.10 26.18 -34.87
C THR A 1014 8.91 26.29 -33.35
N SER A 1015 8.84 27.53 -32.86
CA SER A 1015 8.55 27.79 -31.43
C SER A 1015 7.21 27.14 -31.04
N GLY A 1016 7.20 26.37 -29.94
CA GLY A 1016 6.02 25.67 -29.43
C GLY A 1016 5.85 24.22 -29.91
N ALA A 1017 6.73 23.70 -30.77
CA ALA A 1017 6.65 22.31 -31.20
C ALA A 1017 7.06 21.32 -30.09
N LYS A 1018 6.44 20.13 -30.09
CA LYS A 1018 6.74 19.03 -29.15
C LYS A 1018 7.83 18.11 -29.71
N TYR A 1019 9.09 18.48 -29.47
CA TYR A 1019 10.24 17.67 -29.87
C TYR A 1019 10.34 16.38 -29.06
N GLY A 1020 10.88 15.32 -29.67
CA GLY A 1020 11.08 14.02 -29.02
C GLY A 1020 12.55 13.63 -28.94
N HIS A 1021 12.82 12.34 -28.79
CA HIS A 1021 14.17 11.79 -28.62
C HIS A 1021 14.63 10.91 -29.79
N SER A 1022 13.83 10.81 -30.85
CA SER A 1022 14.19 10.00 -32.03
C SER A 1022 15.15 10.75 -32.96
N THR A 1023 15.94 9.97 -33.70
CA THR A 1023 16.65 10.43 -34.89
C THR A 1023 16.39 9.46 -36.03
N ASN A 1024 16.68 9.85 -37.28
CA ASN A 1024 16.50 8.97 -38.45
C ASN A 1024 17.30 7.66 -38.35
N ARG A 1025 18.46 7.68 -37.66
CA ARG A 1025 19.33 6.50 -37.48
C ARG A 1025 19.08 5.74 -36.18
N ARG A 1026 18.51 6.40 -35.18
CA ARG A 1026 18.29 5.90 -33.81
C ARG A 1026 16.89 6.31 -33.37
N PRO A 1027 15.84 5.62 -33.83
CA PRO A 1027 14.49 5.88 -33.36
C PRO A 1027 14.36 5.49 -31.89
N VAL A 1028 13.48 6.14 -31.12
CA VAL A 1028 13.10 5.61 -29.79
C VAL A 1028 12.36 4.28 -29.97
N LEU A 1029 12.75 3.28 -29.19
CA LEU A 1029 12.09 1.97 -29.15
C LEU A 1029 11.18 1.87 -27.92
N VAL A 1030 9.90 1.53 -28.10
CA VAL A 1030 8.97 1.30 -26.97
C VAL A 1030 8.44 -0.13 -27.06
N HIS A 1031 8.81 -0.98 -26.09
CA HIS A 1031 8.26 -2.32 -25.93
C HIS A 1031 7.18 -2.27 -24.84
N SER A 1032 6.07 -2.97 -25.06
CA SER A 1032 5.05 -3.13 -24.03
C SER A 1032 4.95 -4.59 -23.57
N ILE A 1033 4.58 -4.79 -22.32
CA ILE A 1033 4.39 -6.08 -21.66
C ILE A 1033 3.02 -6.05 -21.00
N GLY A 1034 2.16 -7.02 -21.34
CA GLY A 1034 0.89 -7.22 -20.67
C GLY A 1034 1.08 -8.24 -19.55
N TYR A 1035 0.77 -7.88 -18.32
CA TYR A 1035 1.06 -8.65 -17.12
C TYR A 1035 -0.21 -9.01 -16.34
N GLY A 1036 -0.24 -10.15 -15.67
CA GLY A 1036 -1.37 -10.49 -14.80
C GLY A 1036 -2.57 -11.14 -15.51
N THR A 1037 -3.67 -11.26 -14.76
CA THR A 1037 -4.85 -12.05 -15.13
C THR A 1037 -5.63 -11.48 -16.32
N LEU A 1038 -5.64 -10.14 -16.51
CA LEU A 1038 -6.34 -9.50 -17.64
C LEU A 1038 -5.82 -10.00 -19.00
N TYR A 1039 -4.54 -10.35 -19.10
CA TYR A 1039 -3.90 -10.80 -20.34
C TYR A 1039 -3.94 -12.32 -20.54
N ALA A 1040 -4.52 -13.07 -19.60
CA ALA A 1040 -4.68 -14.50 -19.69
C ALA A 1040 -5.80 -14.90 -20.67
N PRO A 1041 -5.68 -16.01 -21.42
CA PRO A 1041 -6.71 -16.44 -22.38
C PRO A 1041 -8.13 -16.53 -21.80
N GLU A 1042 -8.27 -16.92 -20.53
CA GLU A 1042 -9.53 -17.03 -19.80
C GLU A 1042 -10.26 -15.70 -19.55
N SER A 1043 -9.56 -14.56 -19.61
CA SER A 1043 -10.13 -13.21 -19.42
C SER A 1043 -10.68 -12.59 -20.72
N SER A 1044 -10.87 -13.39 -21.77
CA SER A 1044 -11.32 -12.93 -23.09
C SER A 1044 -12.60 -12.09 -23.05
N GLY A 1045 -12.52 -10.87 -23.57
CA GLY A 1045 -13.60 -9.89 -23.54
C GLY A 1045 -13.19 -8.53 -24.11
N THR A 1046 -14.09 -7.56 -24.03
CA THR A 1046 -13.87 -6.20 -24.57
C THR A 1046 -12.70 -5.49 -23.89
N THR A 1047 -12.58 -5.59 -22.56
CA THR A 1047 -11.51 -4.93 -21.81
C THR A 1047 -10.13 -5.49 -22.15
N GLN A 1048 -9.99 -6.82 -22.24
CA GLN A 1048 -8.75 -7.43 -22.70
C GLN A 1048 -8.41 -7.00 -24.13
N THR A 1049 -9.39 -7.01 -25.04
CA THR A 1049 -9.19 -6.56 -26.42
C THR A 1049 -8.70 -5.11 -26.47
N ASN A 1050 -9.31 -4.22 -25.69
CA ASN A 1050 -8.88 -2.82 -25.59
C ASN A 1050 -7.47 -2.69 -25.02
N ALA A 1051 -7.15 -3.40 -23.94
CA ALA A 1051 -5.82 -3.41 -23.35
C ALA A 1051 -4.75 -3.88 -24.35
N MET A 1052 -5.02 -4.96 -25.09
CA MET A 1052 -4.12 -5.50 -26.12
C MET A 1052 -3.94 -4.56 -27.31
N ASN A 1053 -5.03 -3.93 -27.77
CA ASN A 1053 -4.96 -2.91 -28.82
C ASN A 1053 -4.12 -1.71 -28.37
N SER A 1054 -4.25 -1.28 -27.11
CA SER A 1054 -3.46 -0.18 -26.56
C SER A 1054 -1.98 -0.53 -26.47
N LEU A 1055 -1.63 -1.71 -25.94
CA LEU A 1055 -0.24 -2.15 -25.88
C LEU A 1055 0.38 -2.25 -27.27
N GLN A 1056 -0.34 -2.82 -28.24
CA GLN A 1056 0.13 -2.91 -29.62
C GLN A 1056 0.30 -1.54 -30.28
N ARG A 1057 -0.64 -0.61 -30.06
CA ARG A 1057 -0.55 0.76 -30.60
C ARG A 1057 0.65 1.52 -30.05
N ILE A 1058 0.96 1.35 -28.76
CA ILE A 1058 2.16 1.92 -28.13
C ILE A 1058 3.43 1.37 -28.79
N GLN A 1059 3.50 0.06 -29.04
CA GLN A 1059 4.63 -0.56 -29.75
C GLN A 1059 4.80 -0.05 -31.17
N PHE A 1060 3.69 0.14 -31.87
CA PHE A 1060 3.70 0.68 -33.23
C PHE A 1060 4.27 2.10 -33.27
N ILE A 1061 3.82 2.98 -32.36
CA ILE A 1061 4.37 4.34 -32.23
C ILE A 1061 5.87 4.29 -31.90
N GLY A 1062 6.26 3.38 -31.00
CA GLY A 1062 7.65 3.12 -30.64
C GLY A 1062 8.43 2.24 -31.61
N ARG A 1063 7.93 1.98 -32.82
CA ARG A 1063 8.61 1.20 -33.89
C ARG A 1063 9.07 -0.22 -33.50
N THR A 1064 8.40 -0.87 -32.55
CA THR A 1064 8.65 -2.28 -32.17
C THR A 1064 7.53 -3.24 -32.59
N ALA A 1065 6.49 -2.72 -33.24
CA ALA A 1065 5.44 -3.49 -33.90
C ALA A 1065 5.18 -2.96 -35.32
N SER A 1066 4.75 -3.85 -36.22
CA SER A 1066 4.46 -3.55 -37.64
C SER A 1066 3.06 -3.01 -37.87
N ASP A 1067 2.14 -3.20 -36.93
CA ASP A 1067 0.73 -2.82 -37.02
C ASP A 1067 0.18 -2.43 -35.65
N THR A 1068 -1.12 -2.11 -35.61
CA THR A 1068 -1.82 -1.69 -34.40
C THR A 1068 -2.93 -2.64 -34.00
N ASN A 1069 -2.91 -3.87 -34.53
CA ASN A 1069 -3.91 -4.89 -34.26
C ASN A 1069 -3.51 -5.68 -33.00
N GLY A 1070 -4.26 -5.54 -31.90
CA GLY A 1070 -3.96 -6.21 -30.63
C GLY A 1070 -3.90 -7.74 -30.71
N LEU A 1071 -4.53 -8.36 -31.72
CA LEU A 1071 -4.43 -9.81 -31.96
C LEU A 1071 -3.01 -10.25 -32.34
N ASN A 1072 -2.19 -9.33 -32.86
CA ASN A 1072 -0.80 -9.58 -33.23
C ASN A 1072 0.19 -9.27 -32.08
N PHE A 1073 -0.32 -8.99 -30.87
CA PHE A 1073 0.54 -8.74 -29.72
C PHE A 1073 1.32 -10.02 -29.34
N PRO A 1074 2.66 -9.97 -29.22
CA PRO A 1074 3.48 -11.18 -29.07
C PRO A 1074 3.21 -11.98 -27.79
N GLU A 1075 3.10 -13.31 -27.90
CA GLU A 1075 2.80 -14.18 -26.76
C GLU A 1075 3.87 -14.12 -25.66
N TYR A 1076 5.16 -14.01 -26.02
CA TYR A 1076 6.24 -13.89 -25.04
C TYR A 1076 6.22 -12.57 -24.24
N LYS A 1077 5.39 -11.59 -24.64
CA LYS A 1077 5.13 -10.34 -23.93
C LYS A 1077 3.84 -10.38 -23.10
N ARG A 1078 3.12 -11.52 -23.09
CA ARG A 1078 1.94 -11.77 -22.24
C ARG A 1078 2.34 -12.62 -21.04
N ILE A 1079 2.40 -11.99 -19.88
CA ILE A 1079 2.94 -12.55 -18.65
C ILE A 1079 1.81 -12.88 -17.68
N TYR A 1080 1.29 -14.10 -17.77
CA TYR A 1080 0.19 -14.61 -16.95
C TYR A 1080 0.48 -16.03 -16.44
N GLY A 1081 -0.32 -16.49 -15.47
CA GLY A 1081 -0.16 -17.77 -14.77
C GLY A 1081 0.09 -17.58 -13.27
N THR A 1082 0.66 -18.59 -12.63
CA THR A 1082 1.12 -18.56 -11.22
C THR A 1082 2.27 -17.56 -11.03
N SER A 1083 2.55 -17.12 -9.79
CA SER A 1083 3.65 -16.20 -9.50
C SER A 1083 5.03 -16.69 -10.00
N GLU A 1084 5.31 -17.98 -9.91
CA GLU A 1084 6.57 -18.56 -10.43
C GLU A 1084 6.64 -18.50 -11.97
N GLN A 1085 5.55 -18.84 -12.65
CA GLN A 1085 5.45 -18.73 -14.10
C GLN A 1085 5.60 -17.27 -14.57
N ARG A 1086 4.99 -16.32 -13.85
CA ARG A 1086 5.10 -14.89 -14.13
C ARG A 1086 6.55 -14.41 -14.01
N ILE A 1087 7.29 -14.83 -12.97
CA ILE A 1087 8.71 -14.47 -12.79
C ILE A 1087 9.56 -15.00 -13.95
N THR A 1088 9.39 -16.27 -14.33
CA THR A 1088 10.14 -16.91 -15.44
C THR A 1088 9.83 -16.25 -16.78
N LYS A 1089 8.55 -16.07 -17.11
CA LYS A 1089 8.13 -15.39 -18.34
C LYS A 1089 8.60 -13.93 -18.37
N MET A 1090 8.59 -13.22 -17.24
CA MET A 1090 9.11 -11.85 -17.16
C MET A 1090 10.60 -11.80 -17.48
N LYS A 1091 11.39 -12.72 -16.89
CA LYS A 1091 12.82 -12.85 -17.20
C LYS A 1091 13.02 -13.11 -18.70
N GLU A 1092 12.27 -14.03 -19.28
CA GLU A 1092 12.35 -14.36 -20.71
C GLU A 1092 11.99 -13.17 -21.59
N ALA A 1093 10.92 -12.43 -21.28
CA ALA A 1093 10.48 -11.27 -22.02
C ALA A 1093 11.55 -10.17 -22.03
N PHE A 1094 12.10 -9.83 -20.86
CA PHE A 1094 13.20 -8.87 -20.75
C PHE A 1094 14.44 -9.34 -21.49
N THR A 1095 14.83 -10.61 -21.34
CA THR A 1095 15.98 -11.19 -22.05
C THR A 1095 15.82 -11.03 -23.56
N ARG A 1096 14.66 -11.40 -24.11
CA ARG A 1096 14.38 -11.27 -25.54
C ARG A 1096 14.35 -9.81 -26.00
N ILE A 1097 13.68 -8.92 -25.28
CA ILE A 1097 13.60 -7.47 -25.61
C ILE A 1097 14.99 -6.84 -25.63
N LEU A 1098 15.85 -7.23 -24.69
CA LEU A 1098 17.17 -6.64 -24.55
C LEU A 1098 18.18 -7.26 -25.53
N GLN A 1099 18.04 -8.54 -25.84
CA GLN A 1099 18.77 -9.22 -26.91
C GLN A 1099 18.34 -8.72 -28.30
N ASP A 1100 17.06 -8.34 -28.44
CA ASP A 1100 16.54 -7.70 -29.64
C ASP A 1100 17.29 -6.39 -29.89
N GLY A 1101 17.88 -6.30 -31.07
CA GLY A 1101 18.74 -5.18 -31.47
C GLY A 1101 20.06 -5.05 -30.71
N VAL A 1102 20.63 -6.08 -30.04
CA VAL A 1102 22.02 -6.04 -29.51
C VAL A 1102 22.95 -5.80 -30.69
N THR A 1103 23.23 -4.53 -30.91
CA THR A 1103 23.96 -4.05 -32.06
C THR A 1103 25.33 -3.68 -31.55
N VAL A 1104 26.29 -4.55 -31.84
CA VAL A 1104 27.69 -4.13 -31.86
C VAL A 1104 27.81 -3.18 -33.04
N THR A 1105 28.45 -2.03 -32.83
CA THR A 1105 28.68 -1.05 -33.90
C THR A 1105 30.14 -1.01 -34.24
N LEU A 1106 30.44 -1.19 -35.53
CA LEU A 1106 31.72 -0.82 -36.10
C LEU A 1106 31.76 0.70 -36.29
N LEU A 1107 32.81 1.34 -35.79
CA LEU A 1107 33.02 2.79 -35.86
C LEU A 1107 33.93 3.20 -37.00
N GLU A 1108 34.86 2.33 -37.39
CA GLU A 1108 35.95 2.58 -38.33
C GLU A 1108 36.11 1.41 -39.30
#